data_AF-A0A8T6ME06-F1
#
_entry.id   AF-A0A8T6ME06-F1
#
_cell.length_a   1.000
_cell.length_b   1.000
_cell.length_c   1.000
_cell.angle_alpha   90.00
_cell.angle_beta   90.00
_cell.angle_gamma   90.00
#
_symmetry.space_group_name_H-M   'P 1'
#
loop_
_entity.id
_entity.type
_entity.pdbx_description
1 polymer ?
#
loop_
_entity_poly.entity_id
_entity_poly.type
_entity_poly.pdbx_seq_one_letter_code
_entity_poly.pdbx_strand_id
1 'polypeptide(L)'
;MIDKKIYIYFLLILLVSLSGCLEFITTREKQACLALTHYSSTSIDDCTSQNKCFTEIEKLSIEKNNKIPLSLSQNIDTYKNYLASSHYYYTLTKKELDLLNEGCRKENIKTILDNYNDVMDLFSKTFSYVDNATKKSMYLIIDYTLFLEQQEVNLIPEEEIFQDYILLNDNINFMKKQIENESYLSKVNQEIKELHVYSKELGFRETYLAKENVSDLTLYYLQIYEKEINSQEINLPEILRINNFVYKKLSNIEDLRNINYNLDKLDGYNFYILMDKLVGKEKSLVTEFIIINNRITENLDVIYNKIEDYQKEIEKNKEYLTTEKYNYYLKQKNYFENKTITFGKYLSELKEINLEILQNQEIVEKEKLENSQLFACDILVENLEEQSNLYISRLISQYKESDNLLEKLNYCEKIKNANEIQNCQELIYSVIESEIEEVKDYELYIYSTEEDCLEHINNINYKLESNEKIIIIKKRIKEIENKINEIYVENKLEENYEIISEIEKDVKEIKQKNNVELIININENQEKINNIEREIDLIIKKIIQENKNYTIKKIDDKYYFELINNFSEIILNIEIENNYLNLVSKDPGLLINKTQIKIHTIYPGKNYFLVDYENNKNINYEIIYLSLKESIIKITIENEVEGIYDSLLFIDGFISKNEDVIIEENNIYYYTKKENEFYVYGPVFENNLSKNIEEISSDKFITTTNISLKNKFFEKINQKLIIKETKENEINTFYKNNKEITLFEENGNLIYNIEIKKDEVLEFVLKTLIEKNKVYEEIREIILAAEELRNTRFLDIQKESIKELKYLLDKPYSEEYSINEIETIYSYYNTLQKLLEKNKHYQIIEENYLITLNEIYQKELTSFEENKLEKIESNKYQNMVLAEKDLIQLLIDIKKREKDLQNDTKSLEIAEFKELNEIINENNLENIDLDLLSKDKNITEIKDIINQKLKEKAEELYYYINPITNNLEEDKINEIITKTYLLYETYTLTDLYSIGYFSGITENDAKRLEKNYAFLESVLFNKELSNFDEKYNEKDYKGALNAISLETINRIEKIKSDYDNLTSGLIEIKDDAKKEIIDYQKKEYDVETLNFAKTNYDDEKYLDVIYVLKQTNPVSKNSTKTQYILITIIVVLFVSLYAYLRLGNKKKEKTIAEKKKKILRH
;
A
#
# COMPACT_ATOMS: atom_id res chain seq x y z
N MET A 1 -76.74 -1.12 -41.30
CA MET A 1 -77.15 -2.34 -40.56
C MET A 1 -76.07 -3.38 -40.73
N ILE A 2 -75.07 -3.36 -39.84
CA ILE A 2 -74.07 -4.44 -39.78
C ILE A 2 -74.75 -5.59 -39.06
N ASP A 3 -74.77 -6.73 -39.73
CA ASP A 3 -75.56 -7.91 -39.41
C ASP A 3 -75.24 -8.42 -37.99
N LYS A 4 -76.24 -8.67 -37.14
CA LYS A 4 -76.04 -9.18 -35.76
C LYS A 4 -75.19 -10.46 -35.74
N LYS A 5 -75.19 -11.21 -36.84
CA LYS A 5 -74.33 -12.37 -37.05
C LYS A 5 -72.84 -12.02 -37.06
N ILE A 6 -72.45 -10.90 -37.66
CA ILE A 6 -71.04 -10.45 -37.69
C ILE A 6 -70.58 -10.05 -36.29
N TYR A 7 -71.44 -9.40 -35.49
CA TYR A 7 -71.12 -9.06 -34.11
C TYR A 7 -70.96 -10.30 -33.22
N ILE A 8 -71.81 -11.32 -33.43
CA ILE A 8 -71.69 -12.61 -32.74
C ILE A 8 -70.42 -13.32 -33.19
N TYR A 9 -70.12 -13.40 -34.49
CA TYR A 9 -68.87 -13.99 -34.97
C TYR A 9 -67.63 -13.24 -34.47
N PHE A 10 -67.68 -11.91 -34.40
CA PHE A 10 -66.60 -11.10 -33.84
C PHE A 10 -66.44 -11.37 -32.34
N LEU A 11 -67.52 -11.46 -31.57
CA LEU A 11 -67.48 -11.83 -30.15
C LEU A 11 -67.00 -13.26 -29.92
N LEU A 12 -67.35 -14.19 -30.81
CA LEU A 12 -66.95 -15.60 -30.73
C LEU A 12 -65.48 -15.76 -31.14
N ILE A 13 -65.02 -15.03 -32.16
CA ILE A 13 -63.59 -14.93 -32.50
C ILE A 13 -62.84 -14.26 -31.35
N LEU A 14 -63.37 -13.18 -30.76
CA LEU A 14 -62.78 -12.50 -29.60
C LEU A 14 -62.68 -13.46 -28.40
N LEU A 15 -63.74 -14.22 -28.10
CA LEU A 15 -63.77 -15.24 -27.04
C LEU A 15 -62.82 -16.40 -27.35
N VAL A 16 -62.71 -16.84 -28.60
CA VAL A 16 -61.78 -17.91 -29.02
C VAL A 16 -60.33 -17.41 -28.96
N SER A 17 -60.06 -16.17 -29.39
CA SER A 17 -58.75 -15.53 -29.29
C SER A 17 -58.37 -15.16 -27.85
N LEU A 18 -59.34 -14.93 -26.96
CA LEU A 18 -59.13 -14.73 -25.53
C LEU A 18 -59.04 -16.06 -24.76
N SER A 19 -59.63 -17.15 -25.28
CA SER A 19 -59.47 -18.51 -24.73
C SER A 19 -58.15 -19.18 -25.13
N GLY A 20 -57.34 -18.53 -25.97
CA GLY A 20 -56.05 -19.03 -26.47
C GLY A 20 -54.88 -18.96 -25.49
N CYS A 21 -55.08 -18.52 -24.24
CA CYS A 21 -54.04 -18.47 -23.21
C CYS A 21 -54.44 -19.28 -21.96
N LEU A 22 -54.97 -20.49 -22.13
CA LEU A 22 -54.79 -21.51 -21.09
C LEU A 22 -53.39 -22.09 -21.32
N GLU A 23 -52.38 -21.50 -20.69
CA GLU A 23 -51.04 -22.08 -20.63
C GLU A 23 -51.17 -23.52 -20.12
N PHE A 24 -50.82 -24.50 -20.94
CA PHE A 24 -50.73 -25.87 -20.49
C PHE A 24 -49.31 -26.09 -19.99
N ILE A 25 -49.16 -26.37 -18.70
CA ILE A 25 -47.86 -26.68 -18.10
C ILE A 25 -47.30 -27.92 -18.81
N THR A 26 -46.18 -27.78 -19.53
CA THR A 26 -45.56 -28.94 -20.15
C THR A 26 -44.98 -29.87 -19.07
N THR A 27 -44.91 -31.18 -19.35
CA THR A 27 -44.26 -32.14 -18.42
C THR A 27 -42.84 -31.71 -18.03
N ARG A 28 -42.12 -31.06 -18.97
CA ARG A 28 -40.77 -30.53 -18.74
C ARG A 28 -40.76 -29.34 -17.78
N GLU A 29 -41.69 -28.39 -17.94
CA GLU A 29 -41.82 -27.24 -17.02
C GLU A 29 -42.32 -27.67 -15.64
N LYS A 30 -43.18 -28.68 -15.57
CA LYS A 30 -43.60 -29.30 -14.31
C LYS A 30 -42.42 -29.94 -13.57
N GLN A 31 -41.61 -30.74 -14.28
CA GLN A 31 -40.44 -31.39 -13.70
C GLN A 31 -39.39 -30.37 -13.26
N ALA A 32 -39.16 -29.32 -14.06
CA ALA A 32 -38.32 -28.20 -13.67
C ALA A 32 -38.85 -27.54 -12.40
N CYS A 33 -40.11 -27.12 -12.35
CA CYS A 33 -40.64 -26.47 -11.15
C CYS A 33 -40.55 -27.37 -9.89
N LEU A 34 -40.83 -28.67 -10.02
CA LEU A 34 -40.73 -29.61 -8.90
C LEU A 34 -39.29 -29.78 -8.40
N ALA A 35 -38.31 -29.80 -9.30
CA ALA A 35 -36.89 -29.85 -8.93
C ALA A 35 -36.45 -28.54 -8.22
N LEU A 36 -36.90 -27.41 -8.74
CA LEU A 36 -36.49 -26.07 -8.33
C LEU A 36 -37.18 -25.53 -7.08
N THR A 37 -38.11 -26.30 -6.50
CA THR A 37 -38.83 -25.97 -5.26
C THR A 37 -38.38 -26.79 -4.06
N HIS A 38 -37.29 -27.56 -4.20
CA HIS A 38 -36.65 -28.22 -3.08
C HIS A 38 -35.90 -27.21 -2.21
N TYR A 39 -35.90 -27.45 -0.90
CA TYR A 39 -35.19 -26.63 0.09
C TYR A 39 -34.35 -27.50 1.03
N SER A 40 -33.30 -26.91 1.60
CA SER A 40 -32.53 -27.51 2.69
C SER A 40 -32.94 -26.90 4.04
N SER A 41 -32.62 -27.59 5.14
CA SER A 41 -32.69 -27.00 6.48
C SER A 41 -31.43 -26.20 6.76
N THR A 42 -31.56 -25.05 7.42
CA THR A 42 -30.46 -24.42 8.18
C THR A 42 -30.22 -25.19 9.46
N SER A 43 -29.07 -24.97 10.09
CA SER A 43 -28.75 -25.51 11.41
C SER A 43 -29.61 -24.93 12.55
N ILE A 44 -30.35 -23.83 12.32
CA ILE A 44 -31.39 -23.32 13.22
C ILE A 44 -32.73 -23.97 12.90
N ASP A 45 -33.43 -24.44 13.95
CA ASP A 45 -34.72 -25.12 13.87
C ASP A 45 -35.83 -24.20 13.37
N ASP A 46 -36.79 -24.75 12.62
CA ASP A 46 -37.91 -23.98 12.06
C ASP A 46 -38.80 -23.38 13.18
N CYS A 47 -39.21 -22.13 13.01
CA CYS A 47 -40.03 -21.40 13.97
C CYS A 47 -41.34 -20.89 13.34
N THR A 48 -42.40 -20.78 14.16
CA THR A 48 -43.77 -20.46 13.68
C THR A 48 -44.19 -19.00 13.87
N SER A 49 -43.40 -18.21 14.59
CA SER A 49 -43.66 -16.79 14.87
C SER A 49 -42.34 -16.10 15.26
N GLN A 50 -42.20 -14.80 15.03
CA GLN A 50 -41.01 -14.02 15.38
C GLN A 50 -40.55 -14.24 16.83
N ASN A 51 -41.44 -14.24 17.81
CA ASN A 51 -41.10 -14.51 19.22
C ASN A 51 -40.48 -15.89 19.44
N LYS A 52 -40.96 -16.92 18.73
CA LYS A 52 -40.39 -18.26 18.81
C LYS A 52 -39.03 -18.32 18.13
N CYS A 53 -38.86 -17.62 17.00
CA CYS A 53 -37.56 -17.50 16.34
C CYS A 53 -36.55 -16.78 17.25
N PHE A 54 -36.99 -15.76 17.99
CA PHE A 54 -36.16 -15.08 18.99
C PHE A 54 -35.73 -16.05 20.10
N THR A 55 -36.63 -16.88 20.62
CA THR A 55 -36.27 -17.93 21.60
C THR A 55 -35.27 -18.95 21.03
N GLU A 56 -35.36 -19.32 19.75
CA GLU A 56 -34.36 -20.19 19.12
C GLU A 56 -33.00 -19.49 18.95
N ILE A 57 -32.99 -18.20 18.62
CA ILE A 57 -31.76 -17.39 18.55
C ILE A 57 -31.16 -17.17 19.94
N GLU A 58 -31.96 -17.03 21.00
CA GLU A 58 -31.44 -16.94 22.37
C GLU A 58 -30.70 -18.21 22.82
N LYS A 59 -31.05 -19.38 22.29
CA LYS A 59 -30.32 -20.63 22.55
C LYS A 59 -28.91 -20.65 21.94
N LEU A 60 -28.56 -19.68 21.09
CA LEU A 60 -27.19 -19.50 20.58
C LEU A 60 -26.24 -18.93 21.65
N SER A 61 -26.74 -18.62 22.86
CA SER A 61 -25.94 -18.22 24.03
C SER A 61 -25.10 -16.95 23.84
N ILE A 62 -25.59 -15.95 23.10
CA ILE A 62 -24.97 -14.61 23.12
C ILE A 62 -25.17 -14.02 24.52
N GLU A 63 -24.10 -13.96 25.29
CA GLU A 63 -24.11 -13.47 26.67
C GLU A 63 -24.32 -11.95 26.72
N LYS A 64 -24.84 -11.49 27.84
CA LYS A 64 -24.93 -10.07 28.16
C LYS A 64 -24.21 -9.84 29.47
N ASN A 65 -23.31 -8.88 29.48
CA ASN A 65 -22.73 -8.37 30.71
C ASN A 65 -23.53 -7.16 31.23
N ASN A 66 -23.70 -7.04 32.55
CA ASN A 66 -24.26 -5.84 33.18
C ASN A 66 -23.21 -4.73 33.40
N LYS A 67 -21.93 -5.05 33.15
CA LYS A 67 -20.77 -4.15 33.29
C LYS A 67 -20.53 -3.32 32.03
N ILE A 68 -21.11 -3.69 30.90
CA ILE A 68 -21.08 -2.87 29.68
C ILE A 68 -22.12 -1.75 29.72
N PRO A 69 -21.95 -0.66 28.96
CA PRO A 69 -22.93 0.42 28.89
C PRO A 69 -24.30 -0.08 28.42
N LEU A 70 -25.37 0.52 28.92
CA LEU A 70 -26.75 0.15 28.56
C LEU A 70 -27.00 0.23 27.04
N SER A 71 -26.39 1.21 26.37
CA SER A 71 -26.45 1.36 24.91
C SER A 71 -25.87 0.15 24.18
N LEU A 72 -24.73 -0.37 24.63
CA LEU A 72 -24.10 -1.56 24.07
C LEU A 72 -24.96 -2.80 24.30
N SER A 73 -25.51 -2.94 25.50
CA SER A 73 -26.43 -4.04 25.84
C SER A 73 -27.70 -4.05 24.97
N GLN A 74 -28.30 -2.87 24.72
CA GLN A 74 -29.44 -2.72 23.82
C GLN A 74 -29.09 -2.99 22.35
N ASN A 75 -27.85 -2.69 21.96
CA ASN A 75 -27.35 -2.99 20.62
C ASN A 75 -27.25 -4.50 20.37
N ILE A 76 -26.87 -5.29 21.38
CA ILE A 76 -26.87 -6.76 21.33
C ILE A 76 -28.30 -7.31 21.16
N ASP A 77 -29.28 -6.72 21.84
CA ASP A 77 -30.69 -7.12 21.66
C ASP A 77 -31.23 -6.81 20.27
N THR A 78 -30.83 -5.66 19.73
CA THR A 78 -31.19 -5.28 18.36
C THR A 78 -30.60 -6.27 17.35
N TYR A 79 -29.35 -6.69 17.55
CA TYR A 79 -28.71 -7.71 16.75
C TYR A 79 -29.46 -9.05 16.81
N LYS A 80 -29.79 -9.54 18.02
CA LYS A 80 -30.60 -10.76 18.22
C LYS A 80 -31.95 -10.69 17.50
N ASN A 81 -32.62 -9.52 17.56
CA ASN A 81 -33.90 -9.30 16.89
C ASN A 81 -33.78 -9.35 15.35
N TYR A 82 -32.70 -8.82 14.78
CA TYR A 82 -32.46 -8.92 13.34
C TYR A 82 -32.19 -10.35 12.89
N LEU A 83 -31.39 -11.12 13.65
CA LEU A 83 -31.20 -12.55 13.39
C LEU A 83 -32.53 -13.33 13.46
N ALA A 84 -33.32 -13.07 14.51
CA ALA A 84 -34.62 -13.72 14.68
C ALA A 84 -35.59 -13.39 13.55
N SER A 85 -35.56 -12.15 13.07
CA SER A 85 -36.41 -11.69 11.96
C SER A 85 -35.97 -12.29 10.63
N SER A 86 -34.66 -12.34 10.37
CA SER A 86 -34.10 -13.04 9.21
C SER A 86 -34.53 -14.51 9.17
N HIS A 87 -34.34 -15.24 10.28
CA HIS A 87 -34.70 -16.65 10.39
C HIS A 87 -36.21 -16.88 10.25
N TYR A 88 -37.03 -15.97 10.78
CA TYR A 88 -38.48 -16.01 10.63
C TYR A 88 -38.91 -15.94 9.15
N TYR A 89 -38.39 -14.97 8.40
CA TYR A 89 -38.70 -14.82 6.98
C TYR A 89 -38.14 -15.96 6.13
N TYR A 90 -36.99 -16.51 6.52
CA TYR A 90 -36.44 -17.73 5.93
C TYR A 90 -37.39 -18.93 6.12
N THR A 91 -37.91 -19.16 7.35
CA THR A 91 -38.87 -20.24 7.61
C THR A 91 -40.20 -20.03 6.87
N LEU A 92 -40.65 -18.78 6.70
CA LEU A 92 -41.82 -18.49 5.87
C LEU A 92 -41.56 -18.81 4.39
N THR A 93 -40.37 -18.49 3.89
CA THR A 93 -39.99 -18.78 2.50
C THR A 93 -40.06 -20.27 2.21
N LYS A 94 -39.59 -21.11 3.14
CA LYS A 94 -39.70 -22.57 3.07
C LYS A 94 -41.14 -23.05 2.91
N LYS A 95 -42.08 -22.48 3.68
CA LYS A 95 -43.51 -22.80 3.58
C LYS A 95 -44.11 -22.39 2.24
N GLU A 96 -43.74 -21.22 1.72
CA GLU A 96 -44.23 -20.78 0.41
C GLU A 96 -43.64 -21.62 -0.72
N LEU A 97 -42.40 -22.09 -0.61
CA LEU A 97 -41.80 -23.06 -1.53
C LEU A 97 -42.52 -24.41 -1.51
N ASP A 98 -42.96 -24.91 -0.34
CA ASP A 98 -43.82 -26.10 -0.24
C ASP A 98 -45.15 -25.91 -0.99
N LEU A 99 -45.78 -24.75 -0.81
CA LEU A 99 -47.03 -24.42 -1.50
C LEU A 99 -46.84 -24.25 -3.01
N LEU A 100 -45.69 -23.74 -3.45
CA LEU A 100 -45.28 -23.66 -4.86
C LEU A 100 -45.04 -25.07 -5.43
N ASN A 101 -44.36 -25.95 -4.70
CA ASN A 101 -44.15 -27.36 -5.07
C ASN A 101 -45.50 -28.09 -5.23
N GLU A 102 -46.43 -27.91 -4.28
CA GLU A 102 -47.78 -28.45 -4.39
C GLU A 102 -48.54 -27.89 -5.59
N GLY A 103 -48.40 -26.59 -5.85
CA GLY A 103 -48.94 -25.92 -7.04
C GLY A 103 -48.44 -26.54 -8.33
N CYS A 104 -47.14 -26.80 -8.43
CA CYS A 104 -46.51 -27.47 -9.57
C CYS A 104 -46.91 -28.94 -9.70
N ARG A 105 -47.07 -29.66 -8.59
CA ARG A 105 -47.57 -31.04 -8.58
C ARG A 105 -49.01 -31.14 -9.10
N LYS A 106 -49.87 -30.20 -8.66
CA LYS A 106 -51.31 -30.11 -9.00
C LYS A 106 -51.59 -29.34 -10.30
N GLU A 107 -50.55 -28.82 -10.95
CA GLU A 107 -50.64 -27.99 -12.16
C GLU A 107 -51.53 -26.74 -12.00
N ASN A 108 -51.54 -26.15 -10.80
CA ASN A 108 -52.34 -24.97 -10.49
C ASN A 108 -51.52 -23.68 -10.67
N ILE A 109 -51.57 -23.12 -11.88
CA ILE A 109 -50.83 -21.92 -12.29
C ILE A 109 -51.08 -20.73 -11.35
N LYS A 110 -52.31 -20.53 -10.88
CA LYS A 110 -52.63 -19.44 -9.96
C LYS A 110 -51.88 -19.59 -8.64
N THR A 111 -51.87 -20.80 -8.07
CA THR A 111 -51.11 -21.09 -6.85
C THR A 111 -49.60 -20.92 -7.06
N ILE A 112 -49.08 -21.29 -8.24
CA ILE A 112 -47.66 -21.09 -8.57
C ILE A 112 -47.31 -19.59 -8.60
N LEU A 113 -48.13 -18.77 -9.26
CA LEU A 113 -47.91 -17.33 -9.41
C LEU A 113 -48.05 -16.57 -8.07
N ASP A 114 -49.08 -16.88 -7.29
CA ASP A 114 -49.32 -16.22 -6.00
C ASP A 114 -48.14 -16.50 -5.04
N ASN A 115 -47.74 -17.77 -4.91
CA ASN A 115 -46.68 -18.15 -3.98
C ASN A 115 -45.27 -17.76 -4.48
N TYR A 116 -45.00 -17.71 -5.79
CA TYR A 116 -43.70 -17.25 -6.32
C TYR A 116 -43.39 -15.80 -5.92
N ASN A 117 -44.40 -14.93 -6.03
CA ASN A 117 -44.25 -13.52 -5.63
C ASN A 117 -44.01 -13.39 -4.13
N ASP A 118 -44.69 -14.21 -3.33
CA ASP A 118 -44.53 -14.22 -1.88
C ASP A 118 -43.15 -14.79 -1.49
N VAL A 119 -42.64 -15.83 -2.17
CA VAL A 119 -41.25 -16.32 -2.02
C VAL A 119 -40.23 -15.21 -2.27
N MET A 120 -40.39 -14.41 -3.34
CA MET A 120 -39.44 -13.34 -3.67
C MET A 120 -39.49 -12.16 -2.68
N ASP A 121 -40.67 -11.80 -2.16
CA ASP A 121 -40.81 -10.80 -1.09
C ASP A 121 -40.15 -11.29 0.22
N LEU A 122 -40.34 -12.57 0.56
CA LEU A 122 -39.76 -13.16 1.77
C LEU A 122 -38.22 -13.32 1.66
N PHE A 123 -37.68 -13.64 0.49
CA PHE A 123 -36.24 -13.60 0.25
C PHE A 123 -35.66 -12.19 0.43
N SER A 124 -36.31 -11.17 -0.13
CA SER A 124 -35.88 -9.76 0.05
C SER A 124 -35.84 -9.36 1.53
N LYS A 125 -36.86 -9.74 2.30
CA LYS A 125 -36.90 -9.51 3.76
C LYS A 125 -35.79 -10.27 4.47
N THR A 126 -35.56 -11.53 4.12
CA THR A 126 -34.47 -12.34 4.69
C THR A 126 -33.13 -11.65 4.46
N PHE A 127 -32.80 -11.25 3.23
CA PHE A 127 -31.56 -10.53 2.92
C PHE A 127 -31.43 -9.19 3.65
N SER A 128 -32.51 -8.42 3.74
CA SER A 128 -32.50 -7.13 4.47
C SER A 128 -32.22 -7.30 5.96
N TYR A 129 -32.78 -8.32 6.61
CA TYR A 129 -32.54 -8.57 8.02
C TYR A 129 -31.18 -9.21 8.31
N VAL A 130 -30.65 -10.03 7.38
CA VAL A 130 -29.25 -10.48 7.44
C VAL A 130 -28.31 -9.28 7.36
N ASP A 131 -28.49 -8.40 6.38
CA ASP A 131 -27.66 -7.19 6.22
C ASP A 131 -27.72 -6.30 7.48
N ASN A 132 -28.90 -6.10 8.04
CA ASN A 132 -29.05 -5.35 9.29
C ASN A 132 -28.36 -6.03 10.49
N ALA A 133 -28.44 -7.36 10.60
CA ALA A 133 -27.74 -8.10 11.64
C ALA A 133 -26.22 -7.95 11.47
N THR A 134 -25.70 -8.14 10.26
CA THR A 134 -24.28 -8.04 9.97
C THR A 134 -23.75 -6.62 10.20
N LYS A 135 -24.46 -5.58 9.78
CA LYS A 135 -24.12 -4.19 10.14
C LYS A 135 -24.09 -3.97 11.65
N LYS A 136 -25.06 -4.56 12.36
CA LYS A 136 -25.14 -4.40 13.81
C LYS A 136 -24.00 -5.11 14.54
N SER A 137 -23.54 -6.27 14.07
CA SER A 137 -22.35 -6.91 14.63
C SER A 137 -21.09 -6.11 14.39
N MET A 138 -20.93 -5.48 13.21
CA MET A 138 -19.81 -4.55 12.97
C MET A 138 -19.81 -3.37 13.96
N TYR A 139 -20.97 -2.73 14.16
CA TYR A 139 -21.10 -1.65 15.15
C TYR A 139 -20.77 -2.12 16.57
N LEU A 140 -21.23 -3.32 16.94
CA LEU A 140 -20.93 -3.89 18.25
C LEU A 140 -19.42 -4.10 18.46
N ILE A 141 -18.70 -4.64 17.47
CA ILE A 141 -17.23 -4.81 17.54
C ILE A 141 -16.51 -3.47 17.79
N ILE A 142 -16.93 -2.42 17.09
CA ILE A 142 -16.32 -1.10 17.24
C ILE A 142 -16.71 -0.46 18.59
N ASP A 143 -17.98 -0.52 18.96
CA ASP A 143 -18.47 -0.01 20.24
C ASP A 143 -17.79 -0.73 21.42
N TYR A 144 -17.49 -2.04 21.30
CA TYR A 144 -16.67 -2.78 22.26
C TYR A 144 -15.24 -2.24 22.33
N THR A 145 -14.61 -1.98 21.18
CA THR A 145 -13.24 -1.45 21.13
C THR A 145 -13.15 -0.10 21.84
N LEU A 146 -14.07 0.81 21.52
CA LEU A 146 -14.14 2.14 22.12
C LEU A 146 -14.45 2.06 23.61
N PHE A 147 -15.35 1.17 24.01
CA PHE A 147 -15.63 0.95 25.42
C PHE A 147 -14.36 0.51 26.17
N LEU A 148 -13.62 -0.48 25.65
CA LEU A 148 -12.39 -0.95 26.31
C LEU A 148 -11.28 0.13 26.32
N GLU A 149 -11.18 0.93 25.26
CA GLU A 149 -10.28 2.09 25.19
C GLU A 149 -10.63 3.14 26.24
N GLN A 150 -11.91 3.53 26.33
CA GLN A 150 -12.42 4.47 27.35
C GLN A 150 -12.28 3.93 28.77
N GLN A 151 -12.20 2.62 28.95
CA GLN A 151 -11.94 2.01 30.25
C GLN A 151 -10.44 1.86 30.55
N GLU A 152 -9.57 2.45 29.73
CA GLU A 152 -8.11 2.46 29.86
C GLU A 152 -7.53 1.05 30.06
N VAL A 153 -8.05 0.07 29.29
CA VAL A 153 -7.58 -1.32 29.33
C VAL A 153 -6.11 -1.46 28.95
N ASN A 154 -5.56 -0.50 28.21
CA ASN A 154 -4.14 -0.40 27.91
C ASN A 154 -3.23 -0.26 29.15
N LEU A 155 -3.77 0.15 30.30
CA LEU A 155 -3.03 0.24 31.57
C LEU A 155 -2.90 -1.09 32.31
N ILE A 156 -3.54 -2.15 31.81
CA ILE A 156 -3.52 -3.51 32.37
C ILE A 156 -3.16 -4.56 31.29
N PRO A 157 -2.00 -4.41 30.61
CA PRO A 157 -1.64 -5.25 29.47
C PRO A 157 -1.48 -6.76 29.79
N GLU A 158 -1.27 -7.09 31.05
CA GLU A 158 -1.17 -8.46 31.56
C GLU A 158 -2.51 -9.19 31.67
N GLU A 159 -3.63 -8.50 31.52
CA GLU A 159 -4.96 -9.08 31.61
C GLU A 159 -5.47 -9.57 30.24
N GLU A 160 -6.21 -10.69 30.20
CA GLU A 160 -6.70 -11.27 28.94
C GLU A 160 -7.62 -10.31 28.16
N ILE A 161 -8.33 -9.42 28.87
CA ILE A 161 -9.17 -8.38 28.25
C ILE A 161 -8.36 -7.40 27.37
N PHE A 162 -7.05 -7.25 27.61
CA PHE A 162 -6.19 -6.44 26.75
C PHE A 162 -5.94 -7.12 25.39
N GLN A 163 -5.83 -8.45 25.37
CA GLN A 163 -5.73 -9.21 24.11
C GLN A 163 -7.04 -9.12 23.31
N ASP A 164 -8.19 -9.07 23.99
CA ASP A 164 -9.48 -8.78 23.34
C ASP A 164 -9.49 -7.39 22.72
N TYR A 165 -9.01 -6.38 23.45
CA TYR A 165 -8.88 -5.02 22.94
C TYR A 165 -8.00 -4.96 21.69
N ILE A 166 -6.84 -5.64 21.67
CA ILE A 166 -5.97 -5.72 20.50
C ILE A 166 -6.70 -6.38 19.32
N LEU A 167 -7.32 -7.54 19.53
CA LEU A 167 -8.05 -8.27 18.47
C LEU A 167 -9.17 -7.41 17.87
N LEU A 168 -9.91 -6.68 18.70
CA LEU A 168 -10.97 -5.78 18.25
C LEU A 168 -10.39 -4.57 17.49
N ASN A 169 -9.27 -4.01 17.95
CA ASN A 169 -8.60 -2.89 17.29
C ASN A 169 -8.00 -3.30 15.92
N ASP A 170 -7.56 -4.55 15.75
CA ASP A 170 -7.13 -5.08 14.46
C ASP A 170 -8.27 -5.14 13.43
N ASN A 171 -9.50 -5.42 13.89
CA ASN A 171 -10.69 -5.30 13.04
C ASN A 171 -10.90 -3.82 12.60
N ILE A 172 -10.67 -2.84 13.48
CA ILE A 172 -10.74 -1.42 13.09
C ILE A 172 -9.63 -1.04 12.10
N ASN A 173 -8.42 -1.54 12.30
CA ASN A 173 -7.28 -1.28 11.42
C ASN A 173 -7.47 -1.90 10.02
N PHE A 174 -8.12 -3.06 9.92
CA PHE A 174 -8.55 -3.62 8.64
C PHE A 174 -9.43 -2.65 7.85
N MET A 175 -10.35 -1.94 8.51
CA MET A 175 -11.17 -0.91 7.85
C MET A 175 -10.34 0.25 7.32
N LYS A 176 -9.23 0.60 7.97
CA LYS A 176 -8.36 1.73 7.58
C LYS A 176 -7.41 1.41 6.42
N LYS A 177 -6.91 0.17 6.30
CA LYS A 177 -5.80 -0.18 5.38
C LYS A 177 -5.99 -1.45 4.51
N GLN A 178 -7.12 -2.17 4.59
CA GLN A 178 -7.32 -3.45 3.88
C GLN A 178 -6.13 -4.43 4.04
N ILE A 179 -5.72 -4.71 5.28
CA ILE A 179 -4.63 -5.66 5.59
C ILE A 179 -5.15 -7.10 5.44
N GLU A 180 -4.38 -8.03 4.87
CA GLU A 180 -4.81 -9.40 4.50
C GLU A 180 -5.11 -10.36 5.67
N ASN A 181 -5.16 -9.90 6.93
CA ASN A 181 -5.36 -10.77 8.09
C ASN A 181 -6.78 -11.36 8.19
N GLU A 182 -6.89 -12.59 8.73
CA GLU A 182 -8.16 -13.32 9.01
C GLU A 182 -9.00 -12.68 10.15
N SER A 183 -9.33 -11.40 10.05
CA SER A 183 -10.19 -10.71 11.03
C SER A 183 -11.68 -11.07 10.83
N TYR A 184 -12.50 -10.88 11.87
CA TYR A 184 -13.96 -11.06 11.78
C TYR A 184 -14.56 -10.18 10.67
N LEU A 185 -14.15 -8.90 10.59
CA LEU A 185 -14.61 -8.00 9.54
C LEU A 185 -14.15 -8.41 8.12
N SER A 186 -12.99 -9.04 7.99
CA SER A 186 -12.53 -9.61 6.71
C SER A 186 -13.45 -10.72 6.22
N LYS A 187 -13.81 -11.67 7.10
CA LYS A 187 -14.76 -12.75 6.80
C LYS A 187 -16.16 -12.23 6.53
N VAL A 188 -16.62 -11.26 7.32
CA VAL A 188 -17.91 -10.59 7.07
C VAL A 188 -17.93 -9.98 5.66
N ASN A 189 -16.88 -9.27 5.24
CA ASN A 189 -16.78 -8.69 3.91
C ASN A 189 -16.78 -9.75 2.80
N GLN A 190 -16.14 -10.90 3.01
CA GLN A 190 -16.17 -12.02 2.07
C GLN A 190 -17.58 -12.58 1.91
N GLU A 191 -18.24 -12.92 3.00
CA GLU A 191 -19.57 -13.55 2.98
C GLU A 191 -20.65 -12.56 2.50
N ILE A 192 -20.52 -11.25 2.77
CA ILE A 192 -21.40 -10.22 2.17
C ILE A 192 -21.19 -10.10 0.65
N LYS A 193 -19.95 -10.21 0.15
CA LYS A 193 -19.71 -10.21 -1.31
C LYS A 193 -20.40 -11.39 -1.97
N GLU A 194 -20.32 -12.58 -1.37
CA GLU A 194 -21.05 -13.78 -1.83
C GLU A 194 -22.57 -13.55 -1.81
N LEU A 195 -23.10 -12.95 -0.74
CA LEU A 195 -24.51 -12.54 -0.63
C LEU A 195 -24.94 -11.58 -1.74
N HIS A 196 -24.10 -10.60 -2.07
CA HIS A 196 -24.42 -9.64 -3.11
C HIS A 196 -24.45 -10.29 -4.50
N VAL A 197 -23.46 -11.12 -4.82
CA VAL A 197 -23.43 -11.88 -6.08
C VAL A 197 -24.69 -12.73 -6.22
N TYR A 198 -25.03 -13.48 -5.17
CA TYR A 198 -26.21 -14.34 -5.16
C TYR A 198 -27.52 -13.55 -5.32
N SER A 199 -27.66 -12.46 -4.59
CA SER A 199 -28.85 -11.59 -4.67
C SER A 199 -29.06 -10.99 -6.07
N LYS A 200 -27.97 -10.65 -6.77
CA LYS A 200 -28.00 -10.10 -8.13
C LYS A 200 -28.41 -11.18 -9.14
N GLU A 201 -27.94 -12.41 -8.96
CA GLU A 201 -28.33 -13.56 -9.79
C GLU A 201 -29.84 -13.80 -9.71
N LEU A 202 -30.44 -13.69 -8.52
CA LEU A 202 -31.88 -13.80 -8.28
C LEU A 202 -32.71 -12.63 -8.84
N GLY A 203 -32.09 -11.64 -9.48
CA GLY A 203 -32.79 -10.55 -10.13
C GLY A 203 -33.23 -9.42 -9.18
N PHE A 204 -32.72 -9.42 -7.94
CA PHE A 204 -32.80 -8.23 -7.09
C PHE A 204 -31.87 -7.15 -7.64
N ARG A 205 -32.43 -5.98 -7.95
CA ARG A 205 -31.66 -4.81 -8.46
C ARG A 205 -31.01 -4.01 -7.33
N GLU A 206 -31.35 -4.32 -6.09
CA GLU A 206 -30.79 -3.64 -4.93
C GLU A 206 -29.38 -4.17 -4.66
N THR A 207 -28.41 -3.26 -4.58
CA THR A 207 -27.18 -3.56 -3.87
C THR A 207 -27.58 -3.69 -2.40
N TYR A 208 -27.58 -4.91 -1.86
CA TYR A 208 -27.81 -5.14 -0.42
C TYR A 208 -26.69 -4.54 0.46
N LEU A 209 -25.68 -3.94 -0.17
CA LEU A 209 -24.89 -2.88 0.41
C LEU A 209 -25.61 -1.54 0.23
N ALA A 210 -26.00 -0.92 1.35
CA ALA A 210 -25.95 0.53 1.42
C ALA A 210 -24.54 0.96 0.97
N LYS A 211 -24.46 2.03 0.17
CA LYS A 211 -23.21 2.69 -0.22
C LYS A 211 -22.46 3.30 0.98
N GLU A 212 -22.55 2.70 2.16
CA GLU A 212 -21.74 3.07 3.30
C GLU A 212 -20.36 2.45 3.10
N ASN A 213 -19.54 3.20 2.36
CA ASN A 213 -18.10 2.97 2.31
C ASN A 213 -17.55 3.03 3.75
N VAL A 214 -16.36 2.50 3.96
CA VAL A 214 -15.52 2.75 5.15
C VAL A 214 -15.58 4.22 5.63
N SER A 215 -15.77 5.18 4.71
CA SER A 215 -15.98 6.61 5.01
C SER A 215 -17.23 6.93 5.84
N ASP A 216 -18.32 6.20 5.70
CA ASP A 216 -19.59 6.47 6.41
C ASP A 216 -19.55 5.88 7.84
N LEU A 217 -18.89 4.74 8.02
CA LEU A 217 -18.45 4.23 9.33
C LEU A 217 -17.47 5.21 9.99
N THR A 218 -16.52 5.75 9.22
CA THR A 218 -15.59 6.79 9.70
C THR A 218 -16.33 8.08 10.08
N LEU A 219 -17.41 8.45 9.39
CA LEU A 219 -18.26 9.62 9.70
C LEU A 219 -19.14 9.43 10.94
N TYR A 220 -19.68 8.22 11.17
CA TYR A 220 -20.38 7.85 12.40
C TYR A 220 -19.44 7.90 13.62
N TYR A 221 -18.17 7.51 13.45
CA TYR A 221 -17.19 7.46 14.54
C TYR A 221 -16.35 8.74 14.69
N LEU A 222 -16.15 9.56 13.64
CA LEU A 222 -15.68 10.95 13.76
C LEU A 222 -16.64 11.76 14.65
N GLN A 223 -17.95 11.48 14.55
CA GLN A 223 -18.95 12.03 15.46
C GLN A 223 -18.87 11.46 16.89
N ILE A 224 -18.24 10.31 17.13
CA ILE A 224 -18.04 9.73 18.47
C ILE A 224 -16.77 10.27 19.11
N TYR A 225 -15.68 10.40 18.34
CA TYR A 225 -14.47 11.10 18.76
C TYR A 225 -14.69 12.61 18.98
N GLU A 226 -15.59 13.25 18.23
CA GLU A 226 -16.02 14.64 18.49
C GLU A 226 -17.05 14.76 19.63
N LYS A 227 -17.65 13.65 20.12
CA LYS A 227 -18.73 13.62 21.14
C LYS A 227 -18.27 13.38 22.58
N GLU A 228 -16.97 13.38 22.86
CA GLU A 228 -16.48 13.42 24.25
C GLU A 228 -16.60 14.81 24.91
N ILE A 229 -17.36 15.74 24.31
CA ILE A 229 -17.99 16.85 25.02
C ILE A 229 -19.48 16.92 24.61
N ASN A 230 -20.33 16.52 25.57
CA ASN A 230 -21.77 16.78 25.72
C ASN A 230 -22.81 15.87 25.04
N SER A 231 -23.58 15.25 25.96
CA SER A 231 -24.96 14.76 26.01
C SER A 231 -25.78 14.40 24.76
N GLN A 232 -26.57 13.35 24.94
CA GLN A 232 -27.42 12.68 23.97
C GLN A 232 -28.72 13.44 23.65
N GLU A 233 -29.18 13.36 22.39
CA GLU A 233 -30.54 12.88 22.08
C GLU A 233 -30.55 12.13 20.74
N ILE A 234 -31.06 10.90 20.76
CA ILE A 234 -31.22 10.02 19.60
C ILE A 234 -32.48 10.43 18.83
N ASN A 235 -32.33 10.81 17.57
CA ASN A 235 -33.43 10.83 16.60
C ASN A 235 -33.13 9.83 15.47
N LEU A 236 -33.71 8.64 15.59
CA LEU A 236 -33.80 7.65 14.51
C LEU A 236 -34.67 8.22 13.37
N PRO A 237 -34.17 8.33 12.13
CA PRO A 237 -35.04 8.51 10.97
C PRO A 237 -35.80 7.21 10.73
N GLU A 238 -37.13 7.32 10.68
CA GLU A 238 -38.04 6.24 10.29
C GLU A 238 -37.61 5.53 9.00
N ILE A 239 -37.74 4.21 9.07
CA ILE A 239 -37.87 3.25 7.98
C ILE A 239 -38.82 3.78 6.91
N LEU A 240 -38.41 3.75 5.63
CA LEU A 240 -39.24 3.28 4.49
C LEU A 240 -38.56 3.58 3.14
N ARG A 241 -37.90 2.57 2.57
CA ARG A 241 -37.80 2.42 1.10
C ARG A 241 -38.20 1.01 0.65
N ILE A 242 -39.26 0.45 1.26
CA ILE A 242 -39.91 -0.80 0.81
C ILE A 242 -40.78 -0.57 -0.46
N ASN A 243 -40.88 0.66 -0.97
CA ASN A 243 -41.88 0.99 -2.00
C ASN A 243 -41.53 0.66 -3.46
N ASN A 244 -40.37 0.07 -3.77
CA ASN A 244 -40.05 -0.29 -5.16
C ASN A 244 -40.32 -1.76 -5.54
N PHE A 245 -40.62 -2.64 -4.59
CA PHE A 245 -41.01 -4.03 -4.92
C PHE A 245 -42.53 -4.20 -5.11
N VAL A 246 -43.34 -3.37 -4.43
CA VAL A 246 -44.81 -3.39 -4.58
C VAL A 246 -45.24 -3.02 -6.01
N TYR A 247 -44.44 -2.25 -6.76
CA TYR A 247 -44.71 -1.95 -8.17
C TYR A 247 -44.35 -3.08 -9.16
N LYS A 248 -43.69 -4.16 -8.72
CA LYS A 248 -43.49 -5.36 -9.55
C LYS A 248 -44.69 -6.32 -9.50
N LYS A 249 -45.58 -6.19 -8.51
CA LYS A 249 -46.87 -6.93 -8.42
C LYS A 249 -47.86 -6.59 -9.56
N LEU A 250 -47.51 -5.65 -10.43
CA LEU A 250 -48.34 -5.18 -11.56
C LEU A 250 -47.68 -5.38 -12.94
N SER A 251 -46.49 -5.99 -13.02
CA SER A 251 -45.71 -6.08 -14.26
C SER A 251 -45.53 -7.53 -14.71
N ASN A 252 -46.45 -7.95 -15.57
CA ASN A 252 -46.46 -9.17 -16.39
C ASN A 252 -46.79 -10.48 -15.65
N ILE A 253 -47.80 -11.18 -16.16
CA ILE A 253 -47.96 -12.62 -15.99
C ILE A 253 -46.62 -13.22 -16.44
N GLU A 254 -45.81 -13.68 -15.49
CA GLU A 254 -44.60 -14.45 -15.82
C GLU A 254 -45.06 -15.87 -16.20
N ASP A 255 -44.98 -16.21 -17.49
CA ASP A 255 -45.17 -17.58 -17.97
C ASP A 255 -44.28 -18.53 -17.14
N LEU A 256 -44.75 -19.75 -16.85
CA LEU A 256 -44.08 -20.72 -15.96
C LEU A 256 -42.59 -20.96 -16.33
N ARG A 257 -42.22 -20.74 -17.59
CA ARG A 257 -40.84 -20.80 -18.08
C ARG A 257 -39.91 -19.74 -17.46
N ASN A 258 -40.40 -18.53 -17.23
CA ASN A 258 -39.64 -17.46 -16.56
C ASN A 258 -39.53 -17.71 -15.05
N ILE A 259 -40.61 -18.22 -14.44
CA ILE A 259 -40.60 -18.66 -13.04
C ILE A 259 -39.55 -19.76 -12.87
N ASN A 260 -39.59 -20.80 -13.70
CA ASN A 260 -38.58 -21.86 -13.69
C ASN A 260 -37.18 -21.32 -13.97
N TYR A 261 -36.99 -20.38 -14.89
CA TYR A 261 -35.67 -19.78 -15.12
C TYR A 261 -35.13 -19.01 -13.90
N ASN A 262 -36.01 -18.32 -13.16
CA ASN A 262 -35.61 -17.59 -11.95
C ASN A 262 -35.42 -18.53 -10.75
N LEU A 263 -36.22 -19.61 -10.66
CA LEU A 263 -36.04 -20.65 -9.66
C LEU A 263 -34.83 -21.57 -9.97
N ASP A 264 -34.42 -21.71 -11.22
CA ASP A 264 -33.18 -22.42 -11.64
C ASP A 264 -31.93 -21.75 -11.09
N LYS A 265 -31.98 -20.43 -10.90
CA LYS A 265 -30.94 -19.68 -10.20
C LYS A 265 -30.96 -19.88 -8.68
N LEU A 266 -32.03 -20.47 -8.13
CA LEU A 266 -32.12 -20.88 -6.73
C LEU A 266 -31.57 -22.30 -6.48
N ASP A 267 -31.50 -23.17 -7.50
CA ASP A 267 -31.09 -24.57 -7.35
C ASP A 267 -29.56 -24.71 -7.22
N GLY A 268 -28.97 -25.43 -6.26
CA GLY A 268 -29.55 -26.29 -5.22
C GLY A 268 -28.56 -26.64 -4.10
N TYR A 269 -27.59 -25.77 -3.79
CA TYR A 269 -26.72 -25.89 -2.60
C TYR A 269 -26.29 -24.53 -2.02
N ASN A 270 -26.12 -23.48 -2.83
CA ASN A 270 -25.41 -22.27 -2.40
C ASN A 270 -26.22 -21.29 -1.53
N PHE A 271 -27.54 -21.07 -1.74
CA PHE A 271 -28.31 -20.13 -0.88
C PHE A 271 -28.39 -20.61 0.56
N TYR A 272 -28.73 -21.87 0.76
CA TYR A 272 -28.92 -22.45 2.08
C TYR A 272 -27.60 -22.55 2.83
N ILE A 273 -26.51 -22.92 2.12
CA ILE A 273 -25.15 -22.88 2.67
C ILE A 273 -24.77 -21.45 3.03
N LEU A 274 -25.05 -20.46 2.18
CA LEU A 274 -24.75 -19.06 2.44
C LEU A 274 -25.54 -18.53 3.64
N MET A 275 -26.83 -18.86 3.76
CA MET A 275 -27.62 -18.52 4.93
C MET A 275 -27.10 -19.23 6.19
N ASP A 276 -26.68 -20.48 6.10
CA ASP A 276 -26.10 -21.20 7.25
C ASP A 276 -24.73 -20.64 7.64
N LYS A 277 -23.91 -20.19 6.68
CA LYS A 277 -22.66 -19.45 6.94
C LYS A 277 -22.92 -18.06 7.55
N LEU A 278 -24.01 -17.39 7.21
CA LEU A 278 -24.32 -16.05 7.71
C LEU A 278 -25.00 -16.09 9.07
N VAL A 279 -25.98 -16.98 9.28
CA VAL A 279 -26.82 -17.01 10.49
C VAL A 279 -26.89 -18.36 11.19
N GLY A 280 -26.23 -19.40 10.70
CA GLY A 280 -26.29 -20.76 11.27
C GLY A 280 -25.62 -20.91 12.64
N LYS A 281 -25.71 -22.11 13.23
CA LYS A 281 -25.18 -22.48 14.54
C LYS A 281 -23.69 -22.87 14.51
N GLU A 282 -23.18 -23.34 13.37
CA GLU A 282 -21.82 -23.86 13.24
C GLU A 282 -21.06 -23.12 12.12
N LYS A 283 -19.80 -22.73 12.40
CA LYS A 283 -18.90 -22.05 11.44
C LYS A 283 -19.55 -20.86 10.70
N SER A 284 -20.40 -20.12 11.41
CA SER A 284 -21.12 -18.97 10.85
C SER A 284 -20.57 -17.65 11.39
N LEU A 285 -20.88 -16.53 10.72
CA LEU A 285 -20.60 -15.19 11.23
C LEU A 285 -21.26 -14.92 12.58
N VAL A 286 -22.42 -15.53 12.85
CA VAL A 286 -23.09 -15.42 14.14
C VAL A 286 -22.28 -16.12 15.22
N THR A 287 -21.81 -17.33 14.98
CA THR A 287 -20.98 -18.10 15.93
C THR A 287 -19.66 -17.39 16.20
N GLU A 288 -18.99 -16.84 15.18
CA GLU A 288 -17.76 -16.08 15.38
C GLU A 288 -17.99 -14.81 16.22
N PHE A 289 -19.09 -14.08 15.97
CA PHE A 289 -19.46 -12.94 16.80
C PHE A 289 -19.77 -13.35 18.25
N ILE A 290 -20.48 -14.47 18.44
CA ILE A 290 -20.76 -15.01 19.78
C ILE A 290 -19.48 -15.27 20.55
N ILE A 291 -18.49 -15.91 19.92
CA ILE A 291 -17.21 -16.21 20.55
C ILE A 291 -16.55 -14.91 21.03
N ILE A 292 -16.51 -13.88 20.18
CA ILE A 292 -15.92 -12.59 20.54
C ILE A 292 -16.70 -11.93 21.69
N ASN A 293 -18.02 -11.84 21.56
CA ASN A 293 -18.91 -11.21 22.55
C ASN A 293 -18.81 -11.87 23.94
N ASN A 294 -18.84 -13.20 23.96
CA ASN A 294 -18.82 -13.97 25.20
C ASN A 294 -17.43 -13.90 25.84
N ARG A 295 -16.36 -14.01 25.06
CA ARG A 295 -14.99 -13.88 25.59
C ARG A 295 -14.75 -12.52 26.26
N ILE A 296 -15.21 -11.43 25.63
CA ILE A 296 -15.15 -10.09 26.24
C ILE A 296 -16.00 -10.03 27.52
N THR A 297 -17.19 -10.64 27.50
CA THR A 297 -18.09 -10.68 28.65
C THR A 297 -17.49 -11.42 29.83
N GLU A 298 -16.92 -12.60 29.60
CA GLU A 298 -16.22 -13.42 30.59
C GLU A 298 -15.02 -12.67 31.16
N ASN A 299 -14.19 -12.08 30.30
CA ASN A 299 -12.99 -11.35 30.72
C ASN A 299 -13.33 -10.08 31.51
N LEU A 300 -14.41 -9.38 31.19
CA LEU A 300 -14.91 -8.29 32.03
C LEU A 300 -15.29 -8.78 33.43
N ASP A 301 -15.98 -9.91 33.55
CA ASP A 301 -16.33 -10.45 34.86
C ASP A 301 -15.08 -10.86 35.66
N VAL A 302 -14.08 -11.45 35.01
CA VAL A 302 -12.78 -11.76 35.63
C VAL A 302 -12.12 -10.50 36.18
N ILE A 303 -12.10 -9.41 35.42
CA ILE A 303 -11.53 -8.13 35.85
C ILE A 303 -12.24 -7.59 37.08
N TYR A 304 -13.57 -7.55 37.06
CA TYR A 304 -14.32 -7.03 38.21
C TYR A 304 -14.16 -7.91 39.45
N ASN A 305 -14.05 -9.23 39.29
CA ASN A 305 -13.73 -10.14 40.40
C ASN A 305 -12.31 -9.88 40.94
N LYS A 306 -11.31 -9.70 40.07
CA LYS A 306 -9.94 -9.34 40.48
C LYS A 306 -9.90 -8.02 41.25
N ILE A 307 -10.65 -7.00 40.79
CA ILE A 307 -10.78 -5.74 41.52
C ILE A 307 -11.32 -5.99 42.93
N GLU A 308 -12.38 -6.79 43.06
CA GLU A 308 -12.96 -7.12 44.37
C GLU A 308 -11.97 -7.90 45.26
N ASP A 309 -11.22 -8.83 44.68
CA ASP A 309 -10.22 -9.62 45.39
C ASP A 309 -9.05 -8.76 45.88
N TYR A 310 -8.50 -7.88 45.03
CA TYR A 310 -7.47 -6.93 45.45
C TYR A 310 -7.97 -5.96 46.52
N GLN A 311 -9.21 -5.46 46.42
CA GLN A 311 -9.79 -4.64 47.48
C GLN A 311 -9.85 -5.39 48.81
N LYS A 312 -10.25 -6.67 48.81
CA LYS A 312 -10.26 -7.50 50.01
C LYS A 312 -8.84 -7.75 50.55
N GLU A 313 -7.87 -8.02 49.68
CA GLU A 313 -6.48 -8.20 50.09
C GLU A 313 -5.89 -6.93 50.72
N ILE A 314 -6.10 -5.77 50.09
CA ILE A 314 -5.62 -4.48 50.60
C ILE A 314 -6.25 -4.16 51.96
N GLU A 315 -7.57 -4.35 52.11
CA GLU A 315 -8.25 -4.12 53.40
C GLU A 315 -7.76 -5.06 54.50
N LYS A 316 -7.50 -6.33 54.16
CA LYS A 316 -6.98 -7.33 55.09
C LYS A 316 -5.55 -7.00 55.55
N ASN A 317 -4.75 -6.44 54.65
CA ASN A 317 -3.33 -6.20 54.84
C ASN A 317 -2.98 -4.70 55.00
N LYS A 318 -3.96 -3.86 55.33
CA LYS A 318 -3.76 -2.40 55.45
C LYS A 318 -2.71 -1.97 56.46
N GLU A 319 -2.35 -2.83 57.40
CA GLU A 319 -1.26 -2.59 58.36
C GLU A 319 0.13 -2.53 57.69
N TYR A 320 0.26 -3.10 56.49
CA TYR A 320 1.46 -3.05 55.65
C TYR A 320 1.47 -1.85 54.69
N LEU A 321 0.54 -0.91 54.86
CA LEU A 321 0.50 0.36 54.13
C LEU A 321 0.74 1.52 55.10
N THR A 322 1.33 2.60 54.58
CA THR A 322 1.37 3.89 55.29
C THR A 322 -0.02 4.52 55.34
N THR A 323 -0.25 5.41 56.31
CA THR A 323 -1.52 6.13 56.43
C THR A 323 -1.85 6.92 55.16
N GLU A 324 -0.84 7.50 54.53
CA GLU A 324 -0.98 8.24 53.27
C GLU A 324 -1.40 7.32 52.11
N LYS A 325 -0.71 6.19 51.91
CA LYS A 325 -1.04 5.25 50.82
C LYS A 325 -2.39 4.58 51.04
N TYR A 326 -2.77 4.29 52.28
CA TYR A 326 -4.10 3.77 52.58
C TYR A 326 -5.21 4.81 52.31
N ASN A 327 -4.97 6.08 52.65
CA ASN A 327 -5.90 7.17 52.30
C ASN A 327 -5.99 7.37 50.78
N TYR A 328 -4.87 7.19 50.07
CA TYR A 328 -4.86 7.17 48.61
C TYR A 328 -5.72 6.03 48.04
N TYR A 329 -5.57 4.81 48.55
CA TYR A 329 -6.44 3.68 48.19
C TYR A 329 -7.92 4.00 48.40
N LEU A 330 -8.29 4.54 49.57
CA LEU A 330 -9.68 4.90 49.87
C LEU A 330 -10.21 5.97 48.92
N LYS A 331 -9.37 6.93 48.54
CA LYS A 331 -9.70 7.97 47.55
C LYS A 331 -9.93 7.36 46.17
N GLN A 332 -9.05 6.46 45.72
CA GLN A 332 -9.22 5.76 44.44
C GLN A 332 -10.45 4.84 44.43
N LYS A 333 -10.71 4.13 45.52
CA LYS A 333 -11.94 3.33 45.70
C LYS A 333 -13.20 4.19 45.57
N ASN A 334 -13.23 5.33 46.24
CA ASN A 334 -14.35 6.26 46.15
C ASN A 334 -14.50 6.83 44.74
N TYR A 335 -13.40 7.10 44.03
CA TYR A 335 -13.45 7.53 42.64
C TYR A 335 -13.99 6.44 41.71
N PHE A 336 -13.63 5.18 41.94
CA PHE A 336 -14.15 4.07 41.15
C PHE A 336 -15.64 3.84 41.41
N GLU A 337 -16.07 3.86 42.68
CA GLU A 337 -17.48 3.72 43.07
C GLU A 337 -18.34 4.86 42.50
N ASN A 338 -17.79 6.08 42.40
CA ASN A 338 -18.44 7.23 41.76
C ASN A 338 -18.23 7.32 40.25
N LYS A 339 -17.58 6.32 39.63
CA LYS A 339 -17.30 6.25 38.18
C LYS A 339 -16.50 7.44 37.63
N THR A 340 -15.65 8.05 38.45
CA THR A 340 -14.73 9.13 38.04
C THR A 340 -13.37 8.61 37.56
N ILE A 341 -13.07 7.33 37.81
CA ILE A 341 -11.93 6.61 37.23
C ILE A 341 -12.42 5.32 36.58
N THR A 342 -11.68 4.86 35.58
CA THR A 342 -11.97 3.66 34.79
C THR A 342 -11.57 2.39 35.54
N PHE A 343 -12.08 1.23 35.10
CA PHE A 343 -11.66 -0.04 35.72
C PHE A 343 -10.20 -0.40 35.41
N GLY A 344 -9.68 -0.06 34.23
CA GLY A 344 -8.30 -0.36 33.84
C GLY A 344 -7.32 0.41 34.71
N LYS A 345 -7.53 1.71 34.84
CA LYS A 345 -6.75 2.55 35.77
C LYS A 345 -6.88 2.08 37.20
N TYR A 346 -8.09 1.83 37.67
CA TYR A 346 -8.29 1.42 39.06
C TYR A 346 -7.64 0.07 39.38
N LEU A 347 -7.75 -0.93 38.50
CA LEU A 347 -7.09 -2.22 38.70
C LEU A 347 -5.56 -2.09 38.71
N SER A 348 -4.99 -1.25 37.84
CA SER A 348 -3.56 -0.96 37.81
C SER A 348 -3.08 -0.39 39.15
N GLU A 349 -3.81 0.60 39.68
CA GLU A 349 -3.53 1.20 40.99
C GLU A 349 -3.64 0.19 42.14
N LEU A 350 -4.66 -0.68 42.12
CA LEU A 350 -4.82 -1.73 43.13
C LEU A 350 -3.66 -2.74 43.09
N LYS A 351 -3.18 -3.10 41.89
CA LYS A 351 -2.02 -4.00 41.74
C LYS A 351 -0.75 -3.39 42.28
N GLU A 352 -0.50 -2.11 42.02
CA GLU A 352 0.65 -1.39 42.57
C GLU A 352 0.60 -1.37 44.10
N ILE A 353 -0.56 -1.04 44.68
CA ILE A 353 -0.76 -1.04 46.13
C ILE A 353 -0.57 -2.45 46.70
N ASN A 354 -1.04 -3.50 46.02
CA ASN A 354 -0.87 -4.87 46.51
C ASN A 354 0.58 -5.36 46.40
N LEU A 355 1.33 -4.95 45.37
CA LEU A 355 2.77 -5.21 45.28
C LEU A 355 3.52 -4.53 46.41
N GLU A 356 3.16 -3.28 46.73
CA GLU A 356 3.72 -2.56 47.87
C GLU A 356 3.42 -3.30 49.20
N ILE A 357 2.20 -3.80 49.38
CA ILE A 357 1.85 -4.67 50.52
C ILE A 357 2.75 -5.91 50.58
N LEU A 358 2.91 -6.64 49.47
CA LEU A 358 3.70 -7.88 49.44
C LEU A 358 5.18 -7.61 49.75
N GLN A 359 5.74 -6.55 49.18
CA GLN A 359 7.12 -6.10 49.47
C GLN A 359 7.27 -5.70 50.94
N ASN A 360 6.32 -4.94 51.46
CA ASN A 360 6.31 -4.50 52.86
C ASN A 360 6.10 -5.67 53.83
N GLN A 361 5.33 -6.69 53.45
CA GLN A 361 5.20 -7.93 54.19
C GLN A 361 6.53 -8.67 54.28
N GLU A 362 7.24 -8.83 53.15
CA GLU A 362 8.57 -9.46 53.15
C GLU A 362 9.58 -8.67 54.00
N ILE A 363 9.59 -7.34 53.91
CA ILE A 363 10.47 -6.48 54.72
C ILE A 363 10.14 -6.65 56.21
N VAL A 364 8.86 -6.55 56.59
CA VAL A 364 8.44 -6.69 57.98
C VAL A 364 8.71 -8.10 58.53
N GLU A 365 8.55 -9.15 57.73
CA GLU A 365 8.86 -10.52 58.13
C GLU A 365 10.38 -10.75 58.27
N LYS A 366 11.17 -10.21 57.35
CA LYS A 366 12.64 -10.30 57.37
C LYS A 366 13.24 -9.50 58.53
N GLU A 367 12.73 -8.30 58.81
CA GLU A 367 13.17 -7.46 59.92
C GLU A 367 12.65 -7.92 61.30
N LYS A 368 11.48 -8.56 61.38
CA LYS A 368 11.05 -9.25 62.62
C LYS A 368 11.97 -10.43 62.96
N LEU A 369 12.63 -11.04 61.96
CA LEU A 369 13.61 -12.11 62.13
C LEU A 369 15.02 -11.58 62.42
N GLU A 370 15.40 -10.43 61.86
CA GLU A 370 16.67 -9.74 62.09
C GLU A 370 16.47 -8.48 62.94
N ASN A 371 16.57 -8.63 64.26
CA ASN A 371 16.34 -7.60 65.30
C ASN A 371 17.32 -6.37 65.25
N SER A 372 17.77 -5.91 64.06
CA SER A 372 18.97 -5.09 63.88
C SER A 372 18.78 -3.73 63.17
N GLN A 373 17.82 -3.55 62.27
CA GLN A 373 17.70 -2.30 61.49
C GLN A 373 17.03 -1.15 62.26
N LEU A 374 15.94 -1.40 63.00
CA LEU A 374 15.36 -0.40 63.91
C LEU A 374 16.28 -0.03 65.05
N PHE A 375 17.04 -0.99 65.59
CA PHE A 375 18.02 -0.71 66.65
C PHE A 375 19.15 0.21 66.16
N ALA A 376 19.62 0.02 64.92
CA ALA A 376 20.59 0.92 64.30
C ALA A 376 20.00 2.33 64.04
N CYS A 377 18.72 2.42 63.72
CA CYS A 377 18.04 3.71 63.53
C CYS A 377 17.71 4.41 64.85
N ASP A 378 17.38 3.67 65.91
CA ASP A 378 17.22 4.23 67.25
C ASP A 378 18.55 4.85 67.73
N ILE A 379 19.69 4.20 67.45
CA ILE A 379 21.03 4.76 67.70
C ILE A 379 21.31 5.98 66.81
N LEU A 380 20.93 5.95 65.53
CA LEU A 380 21.11 7.07 64.59
C LEU A 380 20.28 8.29 65.03
N VAL A 381 19.04 8.07 65.46
CA VAL A 381 18.13 9.08 65.98
C VAL A 381 18.67 9.68 67.27
N GLU A 382 19.17 8.87 68.22
CA GLU A 382 19.85 9.36 69.41
C GLU A 382 21.09 10.22 69.09
N ASN A 383 21.86 9.87 68.05
CA ASN A 383 23.05 10.63 67.63
C ASN A 383 22.71 11.94 66.89
N LEU A 384 21.59 12.00 66.17
CA LEU A 384 21.16 13.18 65.40
C LEU A 384 20.31 14.17 66.22
N GLU A 385 19.87 13.79 67.42
CA GLU A 385 19.09 14.64 68.35
C GLU A 385 19.81 15.93 68.76
N GLU A 386 21.14 15.95 68.72
CA GLU A 386 21.94 17.13 69.10
C GLU A 386 22.23 18.09 67.92
N GLN A 387 21.79 17.78 66.70
CA GLN A 387 22.05 18.62 65.51
C GLN A 387 20.99 19.70 65.28
N SER A 388 21.40 20.85 64.73
CA SER A 388 20.58 22.06 64.55
C SER A 388 19.81 22.13 63.22
N ASN A 389 19.34 20.98 62.70
CA ASN A 389 18.53 20.94 61.47
C ASN A 389 17.04 20.71 61.81
N LEU A 390 16.23 21.75 61.59
CA LEU A 390 14.78 21.77 61.86
C LEU A 390 13.98 20.68 61.11
N TYR A 391 14.44 20.26 59.93
CA TYR A 391 13.80 19.19 59.14
C TYR A 391 14.10 17.81 59.75
N ILE A 392 15.36 17.54 60.08
CA ILE A 392 15.77 16.30 60.76
C ILE A 392 15.09 16.20 62.14
N SER A 393 15.02 17.28 62.90
CA SER A 393 14.31 17.29 64.19
C SER A 393 12.81 16.98 64.05
N ARG A 394 12.17 17.46 62.98
CA ARG A 394 10.75 17.16 62.69
C ARG A 394 10.56 15.70 62.32
N LEU A 395 11.44 15.14 61.49
CA LEU A 395 11.41 13.72 61.10
C LEU A 395 11.67 12.80 62.31
N ILE A 396 12.60 13.17 63.20
CA ILE A 396 12.86 12.44 64.46
C ILE A 396 11.62 12.44 65.36
N SER A 397 10.93 13.58 65.50
CA SER A 397 9.69 13.66 66.27
C SER A 397 8.62 12.73 65.69
N GLN A 398 8.46 12.73 64.36
CA GLN A 398 7.49 11.88 63.66
C GLN A 398 7.85 10.38 63.74
N TYR A 399 9.14 10.03 63.69
CA TYR A 399 9.62 8.66 63.93
C TYR A 399 9.26 8.15 65.33
N LYS A 400 9.41 9.00 66.35
CA LYS A 400 9.09 8.64 67.75
C LYS A 400 7.60 8.52 68.03
N GLU A 401 6.79 9.34 67.38
CA GLU A 401 5.33 9.36 67.54
C GLU A 401 4.60 8.28 66.71
N SER A 402 5.28 7.66 65.73
CA SER A 402 4.68 6.64 64.87
C SER A 402 4.58 5.26 65.55
N ASP A 403 3.36 4.74 65.68
CA ASP A 403 3.09 3.38 66.18
C ASP A 403 3.10 2.31 65.07
N ASN A 404 3.10 2.71 63.78
CA ASN A 404 3.17 1.79 62.64
C ASN A 404 4.65 1.48 62.30
N LEU A 405 4.98 0.18 62.20
CA LEU A 405 6.35 -0.31 61.97
C LEU A 405 6.93 0.15 60.61
N LEU A 406 6.12 0.17 59.56
CA LEU A 406 6.51 0.64 58.23
C LEU A 406 6.68 2.15 58.16
N GLU A 407 5.84 2.91 58.87
CA GLU A 407 6.04 4.35 59.01
C GLU A 407 7.31 4.64 59.81
N LYS A 408 7.61 3.85 60.85
CA LYS A 408 8.90 3.93 61.54
C LYS A 408 10.07 3.60 60.62
N LEU A 409 10.00 2.54 59.82
CA LEU A 409 11.06 2.22 58.86
C LEU A 409 11.22 3.27 57.76
N ASN A 410 10.12 3.84 57.26
CA ASN A 410 10.13 4.93 56.29
C ASN A 410 10.68 6.22 56.90
N TYR A 411 10.29 6.59 58.12
CA TYR A 411 10.92 7.73 58.81
C TYR A 411 12.37 7.45 59.14
N CYS A 412 12.74 6.21 59.49
CA CYS A 412 14.13 5.78 59.67
C CYS A 412 14.93 5.90 58.38
N GLU A 413 14.40 5.47 57.23
CA GLU A 413 14.99 5.69 55.91
C GLU A 413 15.02 7.16 55.55
N LYS A 414 13.99 7.96 55.82
CA LYS A 414 14.00 9.41 55.61
C LYS A 414 14.99 10.12 56.52
N ILE A 415 15.25 9.62 57.73
CA ILE A 415 16.28 10.14 58.65
C ILE A 415 17.66 9.68 58.18
N LYS A 416 17.81 8.43 57.70
CA LYS A 416 19.03 7.95 57.03
C LYS A 416 19.31 8.73 55.76
N ASN A 417 18.32 8.96 54.91
CA ASN A 417 18.40 9.70 53.66
C ASN A 417 18.57 11.20 53.91
N ALA A 418 17.97 11.76 54.96
CA ALA A 418 18.28 13.12 55.42
C ALA A 418 19.72 13.22 55.96
N ASN A 419 20.26 12.13 56.51
CA ASN A 419 21.68 11.98 56.84
C ASN A 419 22.53 11.70 55.57
N GLU A 420 21.95 11.09 54.52
CA GLU A 420 22.48 10.99 53.15
C GLU A 420 22.11 12.19 52.27
N ILE A 421 21.59 13.32 52.77
CA ILE A 421 21.58 14.59 52.02
C ILE A 421 23.03 14.97 51.63
N GLN A 422 24.00 14.34 52.30
CA GLN A 422 25.39 14.16 51.89
C GLN A 422 25.55 13.65 50.43
N ASN A 423 24.72 12.74 49.88
CA ASN A 423 24.74 12.18 48.51
C ASN A 423 24.22 13.15 47.42
N CYS A 424 23.14 13.92 47.66
CA CYS A 424 22.68 14.93 46.68
C CYS A 424 23.71 16.06 46.57
N GLN A 425 24.32 16.41 47.71
CA GLN A 425 25.50 17.25 47.74
C GLN A 425 26.68 16.60 47.00
N GLU A 426 26.97 15.30 47.15
CA GLU A 426 28.02 14.59 46.38
C GLU A 426 27.77 14.59 44.85
N LEU A 427 26.50 14.49 44.39
CA LEU A 427 26.13 14.63 42.98
C LEU A 427 26.36 16.06 42.47
N ILE A 428 26.01 17.08 43.27
CA ILE A 428 26.30 18.47 42.93
C ILE A 428 27.82 18.74 43.00
N TYR A 429 28.53 18.20 43.98
CA TYR A 429 29.99 18.32 44.12
C TYR A 429 30.72 17.62 42.97
N SER A 430 30.27 16.45 42.51
CA SER A 430 30.85 15.75 41.35
C SER A 430 30.59 16.48 40.03
N VAL A 431 29.46 17.18 39.90
CA VAL A 431 29.20 18.09 38.77
C VAL A 431 30.05 19.37 38.88
N ILE A 432 30.23 19.93 40.08
CA ILE A 432 31.09 21.10 40.32
C ILE A 432 32.57 20.75 40.05
N GLU A 433 33.03 19.56 40.45
CA GLU A 433 34.38 19.05 40.19
C GLU A 433 34.65 18.78 38.70
N SER A 434 33.63 18.72 37.86
CA SER A 434 33.77 18.45 36.42
C SER A 434 34.31 19.64 35.59
N GLU A 435 34.64 20.77 36.23
CA GLU A 435 35.19 22.03 35.65
C GLU A 435 34.31 22.70 34.57
N ILE A 436 33.02 22.37 34.51
CA ILE A 436 32.09 22.86 33.46
C ILE A 436 31.63 24.29 33.77
N GLU A 437 31.75 25.19 32.81
CA GLU A 437 31.61 26.64 33.01
C GLU A 437 30.15 27.04 33.33
N GLU A 438 29.19 26.32 32.75
CA GLU A 438 27.74 26.55 32.89
C GLU A 438 27.19 26.21 34.29
N VAL A 439 27.97 25.52 35.13
CA VAL A 439 27.60 25.09 36.49
C VAL A 439 28.40 25.80 37.60
N LYS A 440 29.35 26.67 37.27
CA LYS A 440 30.18 27.41 38.26
C LYS A 440 29.37 28.30 39.20
N ASP A 441 28.22 28.82 38.76
CA ASP A 441 27.35 29.67 39.58
C ASP A 441 26.75 28.95 40.80
N TYR A 442 26.83 27.61 40.84
CA TYR A 442 26.30 26.77 41.91
C TYR A 442 27.34 26.43 43.02
N GLU A 443 28.59 26.88 42.90
CA GLU A 443 29.70 26.61 43.84
C GLU A 443 29.47 27.13 45.29
N LEU A 444 28.49 28.02 45.51
CA LEU A 444 28.31 28.74 46.79
C LEU A 444 27.02 28.40 47.55
N TYR A 445 26.22 27.43 47.10
CA TYR A 445 24.94 27.14 47.73
C TYR A 445 25.03 26.05 48.79
N ILE A 446 24.68 26.40 50.04
CA ILE A 446 24.44 25.45 51.13
C ILE A 446 22.94 25.13 51.09
N TYR A 447 22.59 23.92 50.68
CA TYR A 447 21.20 23.48 50.54
C TYR A 447 20.60 23.12 51.91
N SER A 448 19.47 23.73 52.26
CA SER A 448 18.75 23.50 53.52
C SER A 448 17.76 22.35 53.47
N THR A 449 17.31 21.95 52.27
CA THR A 449 16.33 20.87 52.04
C THR A 449 16.65 20.07 50.78
N GLU A 450 16.11 18.86 50.68
CA GLU A 450 16.24 17.97 49.50
C GLU A 450 15.49 18.51 48.28
N GLU A 451 14.33 19.16 48.48
CA GLU A 451 13.58 19.85 47.42
C GLU A 451 14.41 20.96 46.77
N ASP A 452 15.13 21.75 47.57
CA ASP A 452 16.06 22.76 47.06
C ASP A 452 17.18 22.12 46.23
N CYS A 453 17.72 20.98 46.67
CA CYS A 453 18.80 20.26 45.98
C CYS A 453 18.35 19.67 44.64
N LEU A 454 17.17 19.03 44.60
CA LEU A 454 16.57 18.44 43.40
C LEU A 454 16.13 19.51 42.39
N GLU A 455 15.58 20.63 42.86
CA GLU A 455 15.27 21.78 42.00
C GLU A 455 16.53 22.32 41.33
N HIS A 456 17.66 22.36 42.05
CA HIS A 456 18.95 22.76 41.50
C HIS A 456 19.51 21.73 40.51
N ILE A 457 19.41 20.42 40.77
CA ILE A 457 19.78 19.39 39.79
C ILE A 457 18.93 19.50 38.52
N ASN A 458 17.64 19.79 38.62
CA ASN A 458 16.78 20.01 37.46
C ASN A 458 17.17 21.26 36.67
N ASN A 459 17.53 22.35 37.37
CA ASN A 459 18.04 23.57 36.74
C ASN A 459 19.40 23.35 36.07
N ILE A 460 20.27 22.53 36.68
CA ILE A 460 21.55 22.11 36.09
C ILE A 460 21.28 21.26 34.83
N ASN A 461 20.38 20.28 34.91
CA ASN A 461 19.96 19.46 33.76
C ASN A 461 19.46 20.35 32.60
N TYR A 462 18.65 21.36 32.90
CA TYR A 462 18.15 22.32 31.91
C TYR A 462 19.28 23.16 31.29
N LYS A 463 20.20 23.70 32.09
CA LYS A 463 21.36 24.45 31.57
C LYS A 463 22.28 23.58 30.70
N LEU A 464 22.55 22.36 31.15
CA LEU A 464 23.36 21.38 30.44
C LEU A 464 22.73 20.90 29.12
N GLU A 465 21.44 21.16 28.88
CA GLU A 465 20.81 20.86 27.59
C GLU A 465 21.49 21.60 26.43
N SER A 466 22.06 22.77 26.70
CA SER A 466 22.84 23.57 25.75
C SER A 466 24.33 23.23 25.70
N ASN A 467 24.81 22.30 26.53
CA ASN A 467 26.24 21.95 26.59
C ASN A 467 26.69 21.16 25.36
N GLU A 468 27.77 21.62 24.73
CA GLU A 468 28.27 21.07 23.46
C GLU A 468 28.55 19.56 23.53
N LYS A 469 29.11 19.06 24.63
CA LYS A 469 29.48 17.65 24.74
C LYS A 469 28.25 16.75 24.88
N ILE A 470 27.18 17.21 25.55
CA ILE A 470 25.90 16.49 25.64
C ILE A 470 25.18 16.51 24.29
N ILE A 471 25.17 17.66 23.62
CA ILE A 471 24.63 17.79 22.26
C ILE A 471 25.33 16.80 21.31
N ILE A 472 26.67 16.69 21.39
CA ILE A 472 27.45 15.73 20.61
C ILE A 472 27.04 14.29 20.92
N ILE A 473 26.91 13.91 22.19
CA ILE A 473 26.48 12.55 22.58
C ILE A 473 25.07 12.24 22.04
N LYS A 474 24.11 13.13 22.25
CA LYS A 474 22.72 12.94 21.77
C LYS A 474 22.66 12.88 20.24
N LYS A 475 23.46 13.70 19.56
CA LYS A 475 23.58 13.67 18.09
C LYS A 475 24.13 12.34 17.60
N ARG A 476 25.22 11.84 18.21
CA ARG A 476 25.83 10.55 17.84
C ARG A 476 24.89 9.37 18.11
N ILE A 477 24.14 9.40 19.21
CA ILE A 477 23.09 8.39 19.49
C ILE A 477 22.03 8.39 18.37
N LYS A 478 21.57 9.57 17.95
CA LYS A 478 20.60 9.67 16.86
C LYS A 478 21.17 9.16 15.52
N GLU A 479 22.44 9.44 15.24
CA GLU A 479 23.15 8.91 14.07
C GLU A 479 23.25 7.38 14.13
N ILE A 480 23.56 6.81 15.29
CA ILE A 480 23.56 5.35 15.52
C ILE A 480 22.17 4.75 15.29
N GLU A 481 21.10 5.33 15.84
CA GLU A 481 19.72 4.85 15.64
C GLU A 481 19.35 4.83 14.15
N ASN A 482 19.75 5.85 13.39
CA ASN A 482 19.54 5.88 11.94
C ASN A 482 20.31 4.75 11.23
N LYS A 483 21.58 4.52 11.59
CA LYS A 483 22.38 3.42 11.01
C LYS A 483 21.80 2.04 11.31
N ILE A 484 21.29 1.83 12.53
CA ILE A 484 20.62 0.59 12.90
C ILE A 484 19.38 0.36 12.02
N ASN A 485 18.59 1.39 11.76
CA ASN A 485 17.44 1.30 10.85
C ASN A 485 17.86 0.97 9.40
N GLU A 486 18.94 1.58 8.89
CA GLU A 486 19.48 1.24 7.57
C GLU A 486 19.93 -0.23 7.50
N ILE A 487 20.57 -0.73 8.57
CA ILE A 487 20.97 -2.13 8.69
C ILE A 487 19.74 -3.06 8.65
N TYR A 488 18.66 -2.74 9.35
CA TYR A 488 17.43 -3.56 9.32
C TYR A 488 16.81 -3.68 7.93
N VAL A 489 16.91 -2.64 7.09
CA VAL A 489 16.40 -2.65 5.72
C VAL A 489 17.26 -3.54 4.81
N GLU A 490 18.57 -3.51 4.99
CA GLU A 490 19.54 -4.14 4.08
C GLU A 490 20.00 -5.55 4.52
N ASN A 491 19.81 -5.90 5.80
CA ASN A 491 20.26 -7.17 6.37
C ASN A 491 19.30 -8.34 6.06
N LYS A 492 19.83 -9.39 5.42
CA LYS A 492 19.07 -10.61 5.08
C LYS A 492 19.38 -11.82 5.97
N LEU A 493 20.28 -11.69 6.94
CA LEU A 493 20.76 -12.80 7.77
C LEU A 493 20.39 -12.61 9.24
N GLU A 494 19.86 -13.69 9.83
CA GLU A 494 19.39 -13.69 11.23
C GLU A 494 20.52 -13.47 12.25
N GLU A 495 21.73 -13.93 11.96
CA GLU A 495 22.89 -13.87 12.87
C GLU A 495 23.31 -12.44 13.24
N ASN A 496 23.03 -11.45 12.38
CA ASN A 496 23.37 -10.06 12.68
C ASN A 496 22.34 -9.40 13.62
N TYR A 497 21.12 -9.96 13.77
CA TYR A 497 20.08 -9.37 14.63
C TYR A 497 20.38 -9.49 16.12
N GLU A 498 21.11 -10.52 16.55
CA GLU A 498 21.50 -10.69 17.95
C GLU A 498 22.45 -9.57 18.40
N ILE A 499 23.47 -9.27 17.58
CA ILE A 499 24.43 -8.19 17.83
C ILE A 499 23.73 -6.82 17.76
N ILE A 500 22.83 -6.61 16.79
CA ILE A 500 22.06 -5.36 16.69
C ILE A 500 21.18 -5.17 17.93
N SER A 501 20.55 -6.24 18.44
CA SER A 501 19.74 -6.16 19.65
C SER A 501 20.56 -5.81 20.91
N GLU A 502 21.80 -6.28 21.01
CA GLU A 502 22.72 -5.87 22.07
C GLU A 502 23.11 -4.39 21.94
N ILE A 503 23.41 -3.92 20.73
CA ILE A 503 23.70 -2.52 20.44
C ILE A 503 22.50 -1.63 20.79
N GLU A 504 21.28 -2.01 20.40
CA GLU A 504 20.06 -1.25 20.73
C GLU A 504 19.84 -1.13 22.24
N LYS A 505 20.17 -2.19 22.99
CA LYS A 505 20.10 -2.18 24.45
C LYS A 505 21.07 -1.15 25.04
N ASP A 506 22.31 -1.13 24.57
CA ASP A 506 23.33 -0.18 25.03
C ASP A 506 22.99 1.26 24.63
N VAL A 507 22.47 1.48 23.43
CA VAL A 507 21.98 2.79 22.96
C VAL A 507 20.82 3.28 23.83
N LYS A 508 19.87 2.39 24.16
CA LYS A 508 18.73 2.71 25.03
C LYS A 508 19.18 3.04 26.45
N GLU A 509 20.17 2.32 26.99
CA GLU A 509 20.76 2.61 28.30
C GLU A 509 21.33 4.04 28.35
N ILE A 510 22.10 4.45 27.34
CA ILE A 510 22.69 5.80 27.31
C ILE A 510 21.61 6.87 27.08
N LYS A 511 20.60 6.60 26.23
CA LYS A 511 19.51 7.53 25.92
C LYS A 511 18.61 7.84 27.12
N GLN A 512 18.49 6.92 28.07
CA GLN A 512 17.67 7.08 29.26
C GLN A 512 18.36 7.93 30.36
N LYS A 513 19.68 8.16 30.26
CA LYS A 513 20.41 8.99 31.23
C LYS A 513 20.05 10.46 31.10
N ASN A 514 19.90 11.16 32.24
CA ASN A 514 19.68 12.61 32.25
C ASN A 514 20.98 13.39 31.92
N ASN A 515 20.88 14.70 31.70
CA ASN A 515 22.03 15.51 31.25
C ASN A 515 23.18 15.52 32.29
N VAL A 516 22.86 15.48 33.58
CA VAL A 516 23.83 15.38 34.68
C VAL A 516 24.54 14.02 34.68
N GLU A 517 23.82 12.92 34.52
CA GLU A 517 24.41 11.57 34.44
C GLU A 517 25.26 11.39 33.18
N LEU A 518 24.84 12.01 32.07
CA LEU A 518 25.59 12.02 30.82
C LEU A 518 26.92 12.78 30.96
N ILE A 519 26.92 13.88 31.69
CA ILE A 519 28.11 14.74 31.84
C ILE A 519 29.10 14.20 32.87
N ILE A 520 28.63 13.57 33.95
CA ILE A 520 29.49 12.93 34.97
C ILE A 520 30.26 11.77 34.34
N ASN A 521 29.56 10.93 33.56
CA ASN A 521 30.14 9.73 32.94
C ASN A 521 30.51 9.96 31.46
N ILE A 522 30.88 11.19 31.10
CA ILE A 522 30.97 11.57 29.70
C ILE A 522 32.01 10.77 28.92
N ASN A 523 33.14 10.46 29.55
CA ASN A 523 34.21 9.69 28.93
C ASN A 523 33.79 8.24 28.72
N GLU A 524 33.13 7.62 29.70
CA GLU A 524 32.61 6.24 29.59
C GLU A 524 31.51 6.14 28.54
N ASN A 525 30.58 7.10 28.50
CA ASN A 525 29.52 7.15 27.49
C ASN A 525 30.11 7.36 26.08
N GLN A 526 31.13 8.21 25.93
CA GLN A 526 31.85 8.37 24.67
C GLN A 526 32.59 7.10 24.24
N GLU A 527 33.20 6.38 25.18
CA GLU A 527 33.87 5.11 24.90
C GLU A 527 32.87 4.03 24.45
N LYS A 528 31.73 3.89 25.15
CA LYS A 528 30.63 3.00 24.74
C LYS A 528 30.12 3.35 23.34
N ILE A 529 29.86 4.63 23.05
CA ILE A 529 29.42 5.10 21.72
C ILE A 529 30.47 4.78 20.65
N ASN A 530 31.76 5.00 20.92
CA ASN A 530 32.83 4.66 19.98
C ASN A 530 32.88 3.15 19.69
N ASN A 531 32.64 2.31 20.70
CA ASN A 531 32.58 0.86 20.52
C ASN A 531 31.38 0.45 19.68
N ILE A 532 30.20 1.00 19.95
CA ILE A 532 28.97 0.78 19.18
C ILE A 532 29.17 1.17 17.71
N GLU A 533 29.72 2.36 17.43
CA GLU A 533 29.98 2.82 16.06
C GLU A 533 30.94 1.88 15.32
N ARG A 534 31.95 1.35 16.02
CA ARG A 534 32.89 0.38 15.44
C ARG A 534 32.20 -0.95 15.12
N GLU A 535 31.31 -1.43 15.97
CA GLU A 535 30.55 -2.67 15.73
C GLU A 535 29.56 -2.50 14.58
N ILE A 536 28.87 -1.36 14.51
CA ILE A 536 28.01 -1.00 13.37
C ILE A 536 28.79 -0.98 12.06
N ASP A 537 29.97 -0.34 12.02
CA ASP A 537 30.82 -0.31 10.83
C ASP A 537 31.25 -1.73 10.39
N LEU A 538 31.53 -2.63 11.34
CA LEU A 538 31.83 -4.04 11.04
C LEU A 538 30.61 -4.78 10.46
N ILE A 539 29.42 -4.56 11.01
CA ILE A 539 28.17 -5.17 10.52
C ILE A 539 27.87 -4.68 9.10
N ILE A 540 27.97 -3.38 8.84
CA ILE A 540 27.75 -2.79 7.52
C ILE A 540 28.71 -3.38 6.49
N LYS A 541 30.00 -3.49 6.82
CA LYS A 541 31.00 -4.14 5.96
C LYS A 541 30.64 -5.59 5.64
N LYS A 542 30.22 -6.35 6.66
CA LYS A 542 29.80 -7.75 6.50
C LYS A 542 28.58 -7.86 5.57
N ILE A 543 27.57 -7.00 5.72
CA ILE A 543 26.38 -6.98 4.87
C ILE A 543 26.75 -6.69 3.41
N ILE A 544 27.62 -5.71 3.16
CA ILE A 544 28.08 -5.40 1.79
C ILE A 544 28.82 -6.60 1.16
N GLN A 545 29.61 -7.33 1.96
CA GLN A 545 30.31 -8.55 1.50
C GLN A 545 29.32 -9.67 1.13
N GLU A 546 28.28 -9.85 1.93
CA GLU A 546 27.32 -10.95 1.81
C GLU A 546 26.25 -10.73 0.75
N ASN A 547 25.81 -9.48 0.54
CA ASN A 547 24.75 -9.16 -0.40
C ASN A 547 25.12 -9.38 -1.88
N LYS A 548 26.42 -9.53 -2.20
CA LYS A 548 26.95 -9.77 -3.56
C LYS A 548 26.39 -8.81 -4.63
N ASN A 549 26.11 -7.56 -4.24
CA ASN A 549 25.61 -6.50 -5.14
C ASN A 549 26.74 -5.87 -5.97
N TYR A 550 27.51 -6.70 -6.67
CA TYR A 550 28.54 -6.26 -7.58
C TYR A 550 28.51 -7.02 -8.90
N THR A 551 28.88 -6.33 -9.98
CA THR A 551 28.92 -6.90 -11.33
C THR A 551 29.93 -6.16 -12.22
N ILE A 552 30.23 -6.71 -13.38
CA ILE A 552 31.02 -6.02 -14.41
C ILE A 552 30.06 -5.33 -15.39
N LYS A 553 30.30 -4.04 -15.66
CA LYS A 553 29.58 -3.27 -16.68
C LYS A 553 30.52 -2.67 -17.70
N LYS A 554 30.03 -2.53 -18.93
CA LYS A 554 30.73 -1.78 -19.98
C LYS A 554 30.08 -0.40 -20.15
N ILE A 555 30.86 0.66 -19.93
CA ILE A 555 30.43 2.06 -20.11
C ILE A 555 31.47 2.75 -21.00
N ASP A 556 31.04 3.32 -22.13
CA ASP A 556 31.90 4.03 -23.10
C ASP A 556 33.19 3.25 -23.46
N ASP A 557 33.03 1.99 -23.86
CA ASP A 557 34.10 1.06 -24.25
C ASP A 557 35.12 0.68 -23.16
N LYS A 558 34.82 0.98 -21.90
CA LYS A 558 35.62 0.57 -20.75
C LYS A 558 34.81 -0.33 -19.83
N TYR A 559 35.49 -1.29 -19.22
CA TYR A 559 34.89 -2.16 -18.22
C TYR A 559 35.04 -1.54 -16.83
N TYR A 560 33.97 -1.61 -16.05
CA TYR A 560 33.92 -1.16 -14.68
C TYR A 560 33.42 -2.30 -13.80
N PHE A 561 34.10 -2.51 -12.68
CA PHE A 561 33.55 -3.24 -11.55
C PHE A 561 32.57 -2.29 -10.84
N GLU A 562 31.28 -2.58 -10.95
CA GLU A 562 30.21 -1.85 -10.27
C GLU A 562 29.94 -2.50 -8.92
N LEU A 563 29.94 -1.71 -7.85
CA LEU A 563 29.52 -2.12 -6.52
C LEU A 563 28.47 -1.13 -6.00
N ILE A 564 27.38 -1.65 -5.44
CA ILE A 564 26.32 -0.83 -4.86
C ILE A 564 26.46 -0.78 -3.34
N ASN A 565 26.52 0.42 -2.79
CA ASN A 565 26.42 0.70 -1.37
C ASN A 565 25.04 1.31 -1.08
N ASN A 566 24.19 0.56 -0.40
CA ASN A 566 22.85 1.02 -0.04
C ASN A 566 22.83 1.83 1.27
N PHE A 567 23.97 1.93 1.96
CA PHE A 567 24.09 2.74 3.17
C PHE A 567 24.36 4.21 2.82
N SER A 568 23.89 5.11 3.68
CA SER A 568 24.03 6.55 3.48
C SER A 568 25.45 7.08 3.69
N GLU A 569 26.36 6.25 4.20
CA GLU A 569 27.73 6.62 4.53
C GLU A 569 28.81 6.05 3.60
N ILE A 570 29.99 6.69 3.63
CA ILE A 570 31.17 6.24 2.89
C ILE A 570 31.82 5.09 3.66
N ILE A 571 31.99 3.94 3.02
CA ILE A 571 32.62 2.75 3.63
C ILE A 571 34.07 2.63 3.16
N LEU A 572 34.96 2.37 4.10
CA LEU A 572 36.40 2.24 3.85
C LEU A 572 36.88 0.80 3.98
N ASN A 573 37.80 0.39 3.12
CA ASN A 573 38.52 -0.89 3.18
C ASN A 573 37.60 -2.12 3.22
N ILE A 574 36.83 -2.35 2.17
CA ILE A 574 36.04 -3.57 2.00
C ILE A 574 36.86 -4.63 1.29
N GLU A 575 36.76 -5.87 1.75
CA GLU A 575 37.30 -7.06 1.07
C GLU A 575 36.18 -8.00 0.67
N ILE A 576 35.99 -8.28 -0.62
CA ILE A 576 35.00 -9.24 -1.12
C ILE A 576 35.68 -10.39 -1.86
N GLU A 577 35.01 -11.52 -1.98
CA GLU A 577 35.50 -12.67 -2.77
C GLU A 577 35.57 -12.32 -4.27
N ASN A 578 36.68 -12.67 -4.92
CA ASN A 578 36.82 -12.48 -6.36
C ASN A 578 36.22 -13.68 -7.11
N ASN A 579 35.02 -13.50 -7.64
CA ASN A 579 34.34 -14.50 -8.47
C ASN A 579 34.70 -14.40 -9.97
N TYR A 580 35.61 -13.49 -10.35
CA TYR A 580 35.98 -13.22 -11.75
C TYR A 580 37.45 -13.58 -12.00
N LEU A 581 37.68 -14.67 -12.75
CA LEU A 581 39.02 -15.24 -12.95
C LEU A 581 39.98 -14.29 -13.68
N ASN A 582 39.47 -13.49 -14.61
CA ASN A 582 40.26 -12.64 -15.52
C ASN A 582 40.11 -11.13 -15.24
N LEU A 583 39.73 -10.77 -14.02
CA LEU A 583 39.55 -9.36 -13.64
C LEU A 583 40.88 -8.73 -13.22
N VAL A 584 41.24 -7.59 -13.81
CA VAL A 584 42.46 -6.84 -13.49
C VAL A 584 42.12 -5.38 -13.22
N SER A 585 42.57 -4.85 -12.08
CA SER A 585 42.29 -3.45 -11.74
C SER A 585 43.09 -2.46 -12.59
N LYS A 586 42.44 -1.38 -13.00
CA LYS A 586 43.08 -0.12 -13.46
C LYS A 586 42.87 1.03 -12.49
N ASP A 587 42.06 0.82 -11.47
CA ASP A 587 41.70 1.83 -10.51
C ASP A 587 42.60 1.72 -9.26
N PRO A 588 43.28 2.81 -8.84
CA PRO A 588 44.14 2.78 -7.66
C PRO A 588 43.36 2.49 -6.36
N GLY A 589 42.05 2.73 -6.32
CA GLY A 589 41.17 2.40 -5.20
C GLY A 589 40.73 0.94 -5.15
N LEU A 590 41.08 0.13 -6.17
CA LEU A 590 40.67 -1.27 -6.32
C LEU A 590 41.92 -2.17 -6.46
N LEU A 591 42.11 -3.10 -5.52
CA LEU A 591 43.17 -4.11 -5.58
C LEU A 591 42.54 -5.48 -5.78
N ILE A 592 42.88 -6.15 -6.87
CA ILE A 592 42.31 -7.44 -7.22
C ILE A 592 43.40 -8.51 -7.17
N ASN A 593 43.14 -9.58 -6.43
CA ASN A 593 43.93 -10.81 -6.46
C ASN A 593 43.03 -11.98 -6.90
N LYS A 594 43.60 -13.18 -7.02
CA LYS A 594 42.86 -14.35 -7.57
C LYS A 594 41.63 -14.77 -6.75
N THR A 595 41.57 -14.43 -5.46
CA THR A 595 40.52 -14.90 -4.56
C THR A 595 39.73 -13.75 -3.91
N GLN A 596 40.23 -12.52 -3.99
CA GLN A 596 39.68 -11.37 -3.27
C GLN A 596 39.84 -10.07 -4.06
N ILE A 597 38.87 -9.19 -3.90
CA ILE A 597 38.87 -7.80 -4.36
C ILE A 597 38.87 -6.92 -3.12
N LYS A 598 39.85 -6.03 -2.99
CA LYS A 598 39.94 -5.04 -1.90
C LYS A 598 39.65 -3.65 -2.45
N ILE A 599 38.73 -2.95 -1.81
CA ILE A 599 38.25 -1.64 -2.23
C ILE A 599 38.54 -0.65 -1.11
N HIS A 600 39.27 0.42 -1.42
CA HIS A 600 39.73 1.37 -0.41
C HIS A 600 38.59 2.28 0.09
N THR A 601 37.71 2.73 -0.81
CA THR A 601 36.63 3.68 -0.50
C THR A 601 35.41 3.41 -1.38
N ILE A 602 34.23 3.40 -0.77
CA ILE A 602 32.94 3.16 -1.42
C ILE A 602 31.98 4.24 -0.95
N TYR A 603 31.51 5.06 -1.89
CA TYR A 603 30.54 6.12 -1.63
C TYR A 603 29.10 5.57 -1.60
N PRO A 604 28.13 6.27 -1.01
CA PRO A 604 26.73 5.92 -1.11
C PRO A 604 26.26 5.78 -2.57
N GLY A 605 25.46 4.76 -2.86
CA GLY A 605 24.96 4.47 -4.21
C GLY A 605 25.91 3.60 -5.05
N LYS A 606 25.95 3.85 -6.37
CA LYS A 606 26.69 3.04 -7.33
C LYS A 606 28.13 3.53 -7.46
N ASN A 607 29.08 2.64 -7.25
CA ASN A 607 30.51 2.89 -7.38
C ASN A 607 31.05 2.16 -8.59
N TYR A 608 31.82 2.86 -9.43
CA TYR A 608 32.40 2.31 -10.65
C TYR A 608 33.91 2.36 -10.56
N PHE A 609 34.54 1.18 -10.58
CA PHE A 609 36.00 1.06 -10.56
C PHE A 609 36.48 0.55 -11.92
N LEU A 610 37.39 1.27 -12.55
CA LEU A 610 37.90 0.91 -13.87
C LEU A 610 38.70 -0.41 -13.80
N VAL A 611 38.37 -1.36 -14.69
CA VAL A 611 39.00 -2.69 -14.76
C VAL A 611 39.26 -3.09 -16.22
N ASP A 612 40.22 -3.97 -16.41
CA ASP A 612 40.27 -4.83 -17.59
C ASP A 612 39.56 -6.15 -17.23
N TYR A 613 38.69 -6.63 -18.11
CA TYR A 613 37.99 -7.89 -17.92
C TYR A 613 37.88 -8.63 -19.25
N GLU A 614 38.14 -9.93 -19.23
CA GLU A 614 37.91 -10.85 -20.35
C GLU A 614 36.88 -11.90 -19.92
N ASN A 615 35.73 -11.89 -20.58
CA ASN A 615 34.60 -12.77 -20.28
C ASN A 615 34.98 -14.24 -20.50
N ASN A 616 34.90 -15.05 -19.45
CA ASN A 616 35.09 -16.48 -19.59
C ASN A 616 33.84 -17.11 -20.20
N LYS A 617 34.02 -17.92 -21.25
CA LYS A 617 32.89 -18.49 -22.01
C LYS A 617 33.15 -19.92 -22.44
N ASN A 618 32.09 -20.72 -22.42
CA ASN A 618 32.07 -22.07 -22.95
C ASN A 618 31.25 -22.10 -24.24
N ILE A 619 31.83 -22.61 -25.32
CA ILE A 619 31.24 -22.52 -26.67
C ILE A 619 31.04 -23.91 -27.22
N ASN A 620 29.80 -24.21 -27.60
CA ASN A 620 29.42 -25.46 -28.23
C ASN A 620 28.93 -25.22 -29.67
N TYR A 621 29.31 -26.12 -30.57
CA TYR A 621 28.93 -26.07 -31.97
C TYR A 621 28.16 -27.33 -32.36
N GLU A 622 26.98 -27.15 -32.94
CA GLU A 622 26.12 -28.24 -33.40
C GLU A 622 25.78 -28.04 -34.88
N ILE A 623 26.18 -28.98 -35.75
CA ILE A 623 25.76 -28.97 -37.15
C ILE A 623 24.33 -29.52 -37.22
N ILE A 624 23.38 -28.68 -37.63
CA ILE A 624 21.96 -29.02 -37.75
C ILE A 624 21.62 -29.50 -39.16
N TYR A 625 22.30 -28.93 -40.17
CA TYR A 625 22.11 -29.26 -41.56
C TYR A 625 23.45 -29.30 -42.27
N LEU A 626 23.69 -30.35 -43.06
CA LEU A 626 24.96 -30.58 -43.75
C LEU A 626 24.70 -30.97 -45.21
N SER A 627 25.11 -30.12 -46.15
CA SER A 627 25.08 -30.41 -47.58
C SER A 627 26.42 -30.10 -48.25
N LEU A 628 26.56 -30.46 -49.53
CA LEU A 628 27.76 -30.11 -50.30
C LEU A 628 27.96 -28.60 -50.47
N LYS A 629 26.88 -27.81 -50.51
CA LYS A 629 26.91 -26.37 -50.83
C LYS A 629 26.79 -25.49 -49.58
N GLU A 630 25.86 -25.82 -48.70
CA GLU A 630 25.50 -24.99 -47.55
C GLU A 630 25.21 -25.86 -46.32
N SER A 631 25.62 -25.39 -45.15
CA SER A 631 25.39 -26.06 -43.87
C SER A 631 24.84 -25.05 -42.87
N ILE A 632 24.03 -25.53 -41.92
CA ILE A 632 23.51 -24.73 -40.80
C ILE A 632 24.19 -25.23 -39.53
N ILE A 633 24.85 -24.33 -38.82
CA ILE A 633 25.48 -24.59 -37.53
C ILE A 633 24.73 -23.78 -36.47
N LYS A 634 24.33 -24.43 -35.39
CA LYS A 634 23.92 -23.78 -34.15
C LYS A 634 25.13 -23.63 -33.24
N ILE A 635 25.25 -22.46 -32.65
CA ILE A 635 26.31 -22.12 -31.72
C ILE A 635 25.65 -21.71 -30.42
N THR A 636 26.06 -22.35 -29.33
CA THR A 636 25.61 -22.06 -27.97
C THR A 636 26.79 -21.54 -27.18
N ILE A 637 26.65 -20.36 -26.56
CA ILE A 637 27.67 -19.76 -25.70
C ILE A 637 27.10 -19.60 -24.29
N GLU A 638 27.75 -20.22 -23.31
CA GLU A 638 27.52 -19.98 -21.89
C GLU A 638 28.52 -18.92 -21.40
N ASN A 639 28.04 -17.80 -20.85
CA ASN A 639 28.88 -16.68 -20.42
C ASN A 639 28.96 -16.61 -18.88
N GLU A 640 30.13 -16.23 -18.36
CA GLU A 640 30.34 -15.93 -16.92
C GLU A 640 29.63 -14.64 -16.50
N VAL A 641 29.53 -13.64 -17.40
CA VAL A 641 28.90 -12.33 -17.14
C VAL A 641 27.84 -11.99 -18.19
N GLU A 642 26.67 -11.55 -17.72
CA GLU A 642 25.57 -11.04 -18.54
C GLU A 642 25.65 -9.52 -18.72
N GLY A 643 25.11 -9.00 -19.82
CA GLY A 643 24.91 -7.57 -20.01
C GLY A 643 26.12 -6.80 -20.56
N ILE A 644 27.08 -7.48 -21.19
CA ILE A 644 28.22 -6.85 -21.88
C ILE A 644 28.27 -7.25 -23.35
N TYR A 645 28.92 -6.45 -24.18
CA TYR A 645 29.24 -6.88 -25.56
C TYR A 645 30.52 -7.70 -25.54
N ASP A 646 30.47 -8.88 -26.17
CA ASP A 646 31.60 -9.79 -26.34
C ASP A 646 31.70 -10.21 -27.81
N SER A 647 32.85 -10.76 -28.19
CA SER A 647 33.14 -11.19 -29.55
C SER A 647 33.75 -12.59 -29.57
N LEU A 648 33.37 -13.38 -30.57
CA LEU A 648 33.95 -14.69 -30.83
C LEU A 648 34.59 -14.70 -32.23
N LEU A 649 35.88 -15.05 -32.29
CA LEU A 649 36.55 -15.40 -33.55
C LEU A 649 35.80 -16.53 -34.25
N PHE A 650 35.34 -16.28 -35.46
CA PHE A 650 34.48 -17.15 -36.24
C PHE A 650 35.02 -17.41 -37.64
N ILE A 651 34.44 -18.41 -38.31
CA ILE A 651 34.95 -18.97 -39.56
C ILE A 651 34.56 -18.09 -40.77
N ASP A 652 35.55 -17.69 -41.56
CA ASP A 652 35.37 -16.98 -42.83
C ASP A 652 34.40 -17.72 -43.77
N GLY A 653 33.43 -17.01 -44.33
CA GLY A 653 32.50 -17.53 -45.34
C GLY A 653 31.13 -17.99 -44.83
N PHE A 654 30.85 -17.83 -43.52
CA PHE A 654 29.52 -18.05 -42.94
C PHE A 654 28.77 -16.73 -42.70
N ILE A 655 27.45 -16.75 -42.84
CA ILE A 655 26.54 -15.62 -42.57
C ILE A 655 25.59 -15.97 -41.42
N SER A 656 25.08 -14.97 -40.68
CA SER A 656 23.99 -15.17 -39.71
C SER A 656 22.75 -14.39 -40.15
N LYS A 657 21.57 -14.89 -39.75
CA LYS A 657 20.28 -14.20 -39.91
C LYS A 657 19.73 -13.67 -38.58
N ASN A 658 20.47 -13.78 -37.48
CA ASN A 658 20.02 -13.28 -36.19
C ASN A 658 20.24 -11.76 -36.12
N GLU A 659 19.18 -11.01 -35.85
CA GLU A 659 19.22 -9.54 -35.68
C GLU A 659 20.10 -9.11 -34.48
N ASP A 660 20.27 -9.98 -33.49
CA ASP A 660 21.03 -9.72 -32.26
C ASP A 660 22.55 -9.93 -32.40
N VAL A 661 23.04 -10.26 -33.60
CA VAL A 661 24.43 -10.68 -33.84
C VAL A 661 25.02 -9.94 -35.05
N ILE A 662 26.18 -9.32 -34.85
CA ILE A 662 26.92 -8.63 -35.91
C ILE A 662 28.13 -9.49 -36.29
N ILE A 663 28.32 -9.78 -37.57
CA ILE A 663 29.52 -10.48 -38.07
C ILE A 663 30.42 -9.47 -38.78
N GLU A 664 31.59 -9.18 -38.22
CA GLU A 664 32.60 -8.29 -38.82
C GLU A 664 33.98 -8.95 -38.79
N GLU A 665 34.71 -8.91 -39.90
CA GLU A 665 36.14 -9.28 -39.99
C GLU A 665 36.49 -10.59 -39.24
N ASN A 666 35.67 -11.62 -39.42
CA ASN A 666 35.79 -12.95 -38.80
C ASN A 666 35.47 -12.99 -37.30
N ASN A 667 34.66 -12.07 -36.80
CA ASN A 667 34.17 -12.08 -35.42
C ASN A 667 32.65 -12.01 -35.39
N ILE A 668 32.06 -12.79 -34.51
CA ILE A 668 30.66 -12.70 -34.11
C ILE A 668 30.62 -11.82 -32.86
N TYR A 669 30.05 -10.63 -32.98
CA TYR A 669 29.77 -9.72 -31.88
C TYR A 669 28.35 -9.95 -31.38
N TYR A 670 28.20 -10.13 -30.06
CA TYR A 670 26.92 -10.41 -29.43
C TYR A 670 26.84 -9.77 -28.05
N TYR A 671 25.62 -9.54 -27.58
CA TYR A 671 25.35 -9.10 -26.21
C TYR A 671 25.18 -10.32 -25.30
N THR A 672 25.98 -10.39 -24.23
CA THR A 672 26.05 -11.57 -23.37
C THR A 672 24.76 -11.75 -22.57
N LYS A 673 24.21 -12.95 -22.66
CA LYS A 673 23.16 -13.51 -21.78
C LYS A 673 23.78 -14.71 -21.06
N LYS A 674 23.09 -15.27 -20.06
CA LYS A 674 23.53 -16.50 -19.41
C LYS A 674 23.90 -17.59 -20.43
N GLU A 675 23.05 -17.69 -21.44
CA GLU A 675 23.22 -18.54 -22.61
C GLU A 675 22.78 -17.76 -23.86
N ASN A 676 23.67 -17.67 -24.85
CA ASN A 676 23.38 -17.12 -26.17
C ASN A 676 23.30 -18.25 -27.19
N GLU A 677 22.26 -18.25 -28.04
CA GLU A 677 22.13 -19.19 -29.15
C GLU A 677 22.04 -18.45 -30.48
N PHE A 678 22.82 -18.89 -31.47
CA PHE A 678 22.78 -18.32 -32.82
C PHE A 678 22.96 -19.37 -33.92
N TYR A 679 22.38 -19.07 -35.07
CA TYR A 679 22.44 -19.91 -36.27
C TYR A 679 23.27 -19.23 -37.35
N VAL A 680 24.17 -19.98 -37.96
CA VAL A 680 25.06 -19.53 -39.03
C VAL A 680 24.99 -20.47 -40.22
N TYR A 681 25.12 -19.90 -41.42
CA TYR A 681 24.90 -20.55 -42.71
C TYR A 681 26.15 -20.42 -43.56
N GLY A 682 26.68 -21.53 -44.07
CA GLY A 682 27.88 -21.52 -44.91
C GLY A 682 28.45 -22.90 -45.22
N PRO A 683 29.47 -22.99 -46.09
CA PRO A 683 30.07 -24.25 -46.48
C PRO A 683 31.03 -24.79 -45.40
N VAL A 684 30.74 -25.97 -44.84
CA VAL A 684 31.63 -26.66 -43.90
C VAL A 684 32.81 -27.36 -44.60
N PHE A 685 32.64 -27.70 -45.88
CA PHE A 685 33.66 -28.35 -46.69
C PHE A 685 34.29 -27.39 -47.68
N GLU A 686 35.61 -27.46 -47.82
CA GLU A 686 36.24 -27.06 -49.07
C GLU A 686 35.96 -28.18 -50.07
N ASN A 687 35.12 -27.89 -51.07
CA ASN A 687 34.73 -28.84 -52.08
C ASN A 687 35.43 -28.55 -53.42
N ASN A 688 35.70 -29.59 -54.19
CA ASN A 688 36.08 -29.47 -55.59
C ASN A 688 35.22 -30.44 -56.40
N LEU A 689 34.42 -29.87 -57.30
CA LEU A 689 33.51 -30.60 -58.16
C LEU A 689 34.09 -30.60 -59.58
N SER A 690 34.25 -31.76 -60.19
CA SER A 690 34.52 -31.85 -61.63
C SER A 690 33.48 -32.74 -62.27
N LYS A 691 32.92 -32.31 -63.39
CA LYS A 691 31.86 -33.02 -64.08
C LYS A 691 32.30 -33.36 -65.49
N ASN A 692 32.30 -34.66 -65.79
CA ASN A 692 32.56 -35.22 -67.11
C ASN A 692 31.27 -35.81 -67.67
N ILE A 693 31.21 -36.00 -68.99
CA ILE A 693 30.02 -36.53 -69.64
C ILE A 693 30.37 -37.60 -70.68
N GLU A 694 29.59 -38.67 -70.73
CA GLU A 694 29.72 -39.73 -71.72
C GLU A 694 28.34 -39.97 -72.37
N GLU A 695 28.28 -40.09 -73.70
CA GLU A 695 27.06 -40.45 -74.43
C GLU A 695 26.86 -41.97 -74.46
N ILE A 696 25.73 -42.46 -73.96
CA ILE A 696 25.41 -43.91 -74.02
C ILE A 696 24.48 -44.23 -75.20
N SER A 697 23.50 -43.36 -75.44
CA SER A 697 22.46 -43.51 -76.46
C SER A 697 22.09 -42.15 -77.04
N SER A 698 21.36 -42.14 -78.16
CA SER A 698 20.98 -40.92 -78.87
C SER A 698 20.17 -39.91 -78.04
N ASP A 699 19.62 -40.35 -76.91
CA ASP A 699 18.76 -39.58 -76.01
C ASP A 699 19.30 -39.46 -74.58
N LYS A 700 20.42 -40.10 -74.21
CA LYS A 700 20.91 -40.14 -72.81
C LYS A 700 22.42 -39.97 -72.67
N PHE A 701 22.79 -39.26 -71.61
CA PHE A 701 24.17 -39.10 -71.14
C PHE A 701 24.37 -39.76 -69.76
N ILE A 702 25.62 -40.16 -69.46
CA ILE A 702 26.12 -40.30 -68.09
C ILE A 702 26.88 -39.04 -67.76
N THR A 703 26.46 -38.33 -66.71
CA THR A 703 27.31 -37.33 -66.09
C THR A 703 28.06 -37.96 -64.92
N THR A 704 29.38 -37.89 -64.94
CA THR A 704 30.25 -38.33 -63.84
C THR A 704 30.73 -37.10 -63.08
N THR A 705 30.27 -36.93 -61.84
CA THR A 705 30.70 -35.85 -60.94
C THR A 705 31.68 -36.39 -59.92
N ASN A 706 32.94 -35.98 -59.99
CA ASN A 706 33.92 -36.25 -58.94
C ASN A 706 33.77 -35.17 -57.87
N ILE A 707 33.64 -35.60 -56.62
CA ILE A 707 33.41 -34.75 -55.45
C ILE A 707 34.58 -34.97 -54.50
N SER A 708 35.42 -33.96 -54.32
CA SER A 708 36.43 -33.95 -53.25
C SER A 708 35.94 -33.06 -52.12
N LEU A 709 35.90 -33.57 -50.89
CA LEU A 709 35.48 -32.83 -49.69
C LEU A 709 36.61 -32.81 -48.68
N LYS A 710 37.01 -31.61 -48.25
CA LYS A 710 37.94 -31.41 -47.14
C LYS A 710 37.24 -30.71 -45.97
N ASN A 711 37.22 -31.34 -44.79
CA ASN A 711 36.71 -30.71 -43.57
C ASN A 711 37.76 -29.77 -42.99
N LYS A 712 37.55 -28.45 -43.05
CA LYS A 712 38.51 -27.46 -42.52
C LYS A 712 38.30 -27.09 -41.05
N PHE A 713 37.13 -27.34 -40.50
CA PHE A 713 36.68 -26.62 -39.30
C PHE A 713 36.59 -27.51 -38.07
N PHE A 714 35.79 -28.57 -38.16
CA PHE A 714 35.45 -29.42 -37.02
C PHE A 714 36.48 -30.54 -36.84
N GLU A 715 36.81 -30.89 -35.60
CA GLU A 715 37.71 -32.01 -35.31
C GLU A 715 37.26 -33.31 -35.99
N LYS A 716 35.95 -33.55 -35.99
CA LYS A 716 35.30 -34.69 -36.65
C LYS A 716 33.87 -34.32 -37.03
N ILE A 717 33.46 -34.68 -38.23
CA ILE A 717 32.06 -34.64 -38.67
C ILE A 717 31.59 -36.09 -38.80
N ASN A 718 30.48 -36.42 -38.15
CA ASN A 718 29.84 -37.74 -38.24
C ASN A 718 28.31 -37.55 -38.34
N GLN A 719 27.81 -37.25 -39.54
CA GLN A 719 26.41 -36.87 -39.76
C GLN A 719 25.90 -37.26 -41.16
N LYS A 720 24.61 -37.04 -41.40
CA LYS A 720 23.96 -37.18 -42.71
C LYS A 720 24.36 -36.00 -43.62
N LEU A 721 25.08 -36.29 -44.71
CA LEU A 721 25.43 -35.35 -45.76
C LEU A 721 24.41 -35.45 -46.90
N ILE A 722 23.77 -34.33 -47.23
CA ILE A 722 22.92 -34.20 -48.41
C ILE A 722 23.81 -33.95 -49.64
N ILE A 723 23.78 -34.90 -50.57
CA ILE A 723 24.58 -34.89 -51.80
C ILE A 723 23.89 -34.03 -52.87
N LYS A 724 22.62 -34.33 -53.16
CA LYS A 724 21.77 -33.55 -54.07
C LYS A 724 20.30 -33.93 -53.91
N GLU A 725 19.41 -33.08 -54.40
CA GLU A 725 17.99 -33.41 -54.58
C GLU A 725 17.81 -34.51 -55.64
N THR A 726 16.85 -35.41 -55.43
CA THR A 726 16.45 -36.42 -56.41
C THR A 726 15.49 -35.80 -57.43
N LYS A 727 15.82 -35.93 -58.72
CA LYS A 727 14.91 -35.56 -59.81
C LYS A 727 14.26 -36.80 -60.41
N GLU A 728 13.00 -36.69 -60.83
CA GLU A 728 12.29 -37.77 -61.53
C GLU A 728 13.10 -38.23 -62.76
N ASN A 729 13.24 -39.55 -62.90
CA ASN A 729 13.95 -40.25 -63.98
C ASN A 729 15.49 -40.19 -63.95
N GLU A 730 16.12 -39.79 -62.84
CA GLU A 730 17.57 -39.93 -62.66
C GLU A 730 17.95 -41.25 -62.01
N ILE A 731 18.90 -41.98 -62.62
CA ILE A 731 19.53 -43.15 -61.97
C ILE A 731 20.90 -42.71 -61.47
N ASN A 732 21.10 -42.79 -60.16
CA ASN A 732 22.30 -42.34 -59.47
C ASN A 732 23.10 -43.52 -58.92
N THR A 733 24.38 -43.58 -59.26
CA THR A 733 25.32 -44.56 -58.72
C THR A 733 26.48 -43.82 -58.06
N PHE A 734 26.74 -44.09 -56.79
CA PHE A 734 27.71 -43.35 -55.99
C PHE A 734 28.87 -44.26 -55.60
N TYR A 735 30.10 -43.76 -55.75
CA TYR A 735 31.32 -44.52 -55.44
C TYR A 735 32.18 -43.75 -54.45
N LYS A 736 32.84 -44.48 -53.54
CA LYS A 736 33.95 -43.99 -52.71
C LYS A 736 35.10 -44.96 -52.87
N ASN A 737 36.30 -44.47 -53.20
CA ASN A 737 37.48 -45.31 -53.45
C ASN A 737 37.19 -46.47 -54.44
N ASN A 738 36.50 -46.19 -55.54
CA ASN A 738 36.06 -47.15 -56.57
C ASN A 738 35.13 -48.28 -56.10
N LYS A 739 34.56 -48.19 -54.89
CA LYS A 739 33.52 -49.10 -54.41
C LYS A 739 32.17 -48.41 -54.46
N GLU A 740 31.19 -49.08 -55.04
CA GLU A 740 29.80 -48.61 -55.05
C GLU A 740 29.25 -48.57 -53.62
N ILE A 741 28.61 -47.45 -53.27
CA ILE A 741 27.97 -47.22 -51.98
C ILE A 741 26.50 -46.94 -52.23
N THR A 742 25.64 -47.56 -51.42
CA THR A 742 24.21 -47.28 -51.42
C THR A 742 23.95 -45.93 -50.76
N LEU A 743 23.39 -44.99 -51.52
CA LEU A 743 22.77 -43.78 -50.98
C LEU A 743 21.33 -44.10 -50.56
N PHE A 744 20.81 -43.41 -49.55
CA PHE A 744 19.40 -43.49 -49.18
C PHE A 744 18.70 -42.18 -49.52
N GLU A 745 17.44 -42.30 -49.94
CA GLU A 745 16.60 -41.16 -50.28
C GLU A 745 15.72 -40.80 -49.08
N GLU A 746 15.77 -39.54 -48.67
CA GLU A 746 14.98 -39.01 -47.56
C GLU A 746 14.50 -37.60 -47.94
N ASN A 747 13.17 -37.39 -47.93
CA ASN A 747 12.54 -36.13 -48.29
C ASN A 747 12.98 -35.56 -49.67
N GLY A 748 13.12 -36.43 -50.68
CA GLY A 748 13.55 -36.01 -52.03
C GLY A 748 15.04 -35.63 -52.12
N ASN A 749 15.87 -36.07 -51.17
CA ASN A 749 17.31 -35.84 -51.18
C ASN A 749 18.09 -37.16 -51.13
N LEU A 750 19.19 -37.24 -51.88
CA LEU A 750 20.19 -38.29 -51.76
C LEU A 750 21.13 -38.00 -50.59
N ILE A 751 21.17 -38.91 -49.62
CA ILE A 751 21.93 -38.75 -48.38
C ILE A 751 23.02 -39.81 -48.26
N TYR A 752 24.17 -39.39 -47.73
CA TYR A 752 25.28 -40.24 -47.33
C TYR A 752 25.66 -39.98 -45.87
N ASN A 753 25.85 -41.03 -45.06
CA ASN A 753 26.40 -40.87 -43.71
C ASN A 753 27.91 -40.66 -43.82
N ILE A 754 28.37 -39.42 -43.64
CA ILE A 754 29.78 -39.05 -43.75
C ILE A 754 30.46 -39.12 -42.38
N GLU A 755 31.65 -39.72 -42.36
CA GLU A 755 32.60 -39.63 -41.25
C GLU A 755 33.92 -39.07 -41.80
N ILE A 756 34.32 -37.87 -41.37
CA ILE A 756 35.51 -37.17 -41.86
C ILE A 756 36.17 -36.33 -40.75
N LYS A 757 37.48 -36.47 -40.56
CA LYS A 757 38.27 -35.72 -39.57
C LYS A 757 38.69 -34.36 -40.11
N LYS A 758 39.11 -33.46 -39.22
CA LYS A 758 39.71 -32.18 -39.61
C LYS A 758 40.90 -32.42 -40.55
N ASP A 759 40.93 -31.63 -41.62
CA ASP A 759 41.88 -31.66 -42.73
C ASP A 759 41.93 -32.95 -43.57
N GLU A 760 41.09 -33.95 -43.25
CA GLU A 760 40.92 -35.14 -44.09
C GLU A 760 40.21 -34.77 -45.39
N VAL A 761 40.64 -35.40 -46.49
CA VAL A 761 40.02 -35.26 -47.81
C VAL A 761 39.34 -36.58 -48.16
N LEU A 762 38.04 -36.52 -48.48
CA LEU A 762 37.29 -37.64 -49.01
C LEU A 762 36.92 -37.40 -50.47
N GLU A 763 37.12 -38.42 -51.30
CA GLU A 763 36.78 -38.38 -52.71
C GLU A 763 35.63 -39.34 -53.02
N PHE A 764 34.65 -38.82 -53.75
CA PHE A 764 33.48 -39.55 -54.21
C PHE A 764 33.31 -39.37 -55.72
N VAL A 765 32.63 -40.33 -56.33
CA VAL A 765 32.23 -40.24 -57.74
C VAL A 765 30.73 -40.53 -57.83
N LEU A 766 29.97 -39.55 -58.29
CA LEU A 766 28.54 -39.68 -58.58
C LEU A 766 28.35 -39.83 -60.08
N LYS A 767 27.88 -40.99 -60.53
CA LYS A 767 27.41 -41.19 -61.91
C LYS A 767 25.90 -41.02 -61.95
N THR A 768 25.43 -40.17 -62.84
CA THR A 768 24.00 -39.94 -63.06
C THR A 768 23.65 -40.21 -64.52
N LEU A 769 22.71 -41.11 -64.76
CA LEU A 769 22.08 -41.28 -66.07
C LEU A 769 21.01 -40.20 -66.23
N ILE A 770 21.16 -39.35 -67.26
CA ILE A 770 20.30 -38.19 -67.49
C ILE A 770 19.95 -38.04 -68.98
N GLU A 771 18.76 -37.53 -69.27
CA GLU A 771 18.30 -37.26 -70.63
C GLU A 771 19.08 -36.10 -71.27
N LYS A 772 19.36 -36.21 -72.57
CA LYS A 772 20.14 -35.24 -73.36
C LYS A 772 19.59 -33.81 -73.25
N ASN A 773 18.28 -33.65 -73.32
CA ASN A 773 17.62 -32.34 -73.21
C ASN A 773 17.88 -31.67 -71.86
N LYS A 774 17.86 -32.43 -70.75
CA LYS A 774 18.12 -31.90 -69.41
C LYS A 774 19.57 -31.39 -69.26
N VAL A 775 20.54 -32.05 -69.91
CA VAL A 775 21.93 -31.57 -69.96
C VAL A 775 22.05 -30.26 -70.75
N TYR A 776 21.31 -30.13 -71.85
CA TYR A 776 21.28 -28.89 -72.62
C TYR A 776 20.61 -27.74 -71.89
N GLU A 777 19.57 -28.01 -71.10
CA GLU A 777 18.99 -27.04 -70.17
C GLU A 777 20.01 -26.60 -69.12
N GLU A 778 20.73 -27.53 -68.48
CA GLU A 778 21.78 -27.21 -67.51
C GLU A 778 22.88 -26.33 -68.11
N ILE A 779 23.30 -26.61 -69.35
CA ILE A 779 24.29 -25.77 -70.06
C ILE A 779 23.75 -24.37 -70.32
N ARG A 780 22.48 -24.25 -70.71
CA ARG A 780 21.84 -22.95 -70.92
C ARG A 780 21.80 -22.15 -69.63
N GLU A 781 21.49 -22.79 -68.50
CA GLU A 781 21.52 -22.17 -67.17
C GLU A 781 22.93 -21.67 -66.81
N ILE A 782 23.98 -22.46 -67.09
CA ILE A 782 25.38 -22.06 -66.87
C ILE A 782 25.74 -20.82 -67.70
N ILE A 783 25.36 -20.78 -68.98
CA ILE A 783 25.63 -19.64 -69.85
C ILE A 783 24.83 -18.41 -69.39
N LEU A 784 23.54 -18.57 -69.08
CA LEU A 784 22.68 -17.51 -68.54
C LEU A 784 23.25 -16.90 -67.25
N ALA A 785 23.72 -17.74 -66.33
CA ALA A 785 24.33 -17.29 -65.08
C ALA A 785 25.65 -16.53 -65.32
N ALA A 786 26.44 -16.92 -66.32
CA ALA A 786 27.62 -16.15 -66.73
C ALA A 786 27.21 -14.79 -67.32
N GLU A 787 26.15 -14.74 -68.15
CA GLU A 787 25.62 -13.48 -68.67
C GLU A 787 25.05 -12.55 -67.57
N GLU A 788 24.41 -13.12 -66.55
CA GLU A 788 23.97 -12.39 -65.37
C GLU A 788 25.14 -11.69 -64.68
N LEU A 789 26.26 -12.39 -64.48
CA LEU A 789 27.48 -11.82 -63.92
C LEU A 789 28.15 -10.78 -64.84
N ARG A 790 27.99 -10.87 -66.16
CA ARG A 790 28.43 -9.82 -67.10
C ARG A 790 27.58 -8.56 -66.96
N ASN A 791 26.31 -8.72 -66.61
CA ASN A 791 25.35 -7.63 -66.51
C ASN A 791 25.12 -7.14 -65.07
N THR A 792 25.87 -7.67 -64.10
CA THR A 792 25.79 -7.21 -62.71
C THR A 792 26.18 -5.74 -62.58
N ARG A 793 25.56 -5.05 -61.62
CA ARG A 793 25.86 -3.65 -61.32
C ARG A 793 27.17 -3.44 -60.57
N PHE A 794 27.73 -4.50 -59.97
CA PHE A 794 28.99 -4.46 -59.24
C PHE A 794 30.18 -4.51 -60.21
N LEU A 795 30.85 -3.38 -60.42
CA LEU A 795 31.81 -3.19 -61.51
C LEU A 795 33.06 -4.07 -61.38
N ASP A 796 33.46 -4.42 -60.16
CA ASP A 796 34.58 -5.31 -59.88
C ASP A 796 34.26 -6.76 -60.30
N ILE A 797 33.08 -7.26 -59.93
CA ILE A 797 32.60 -8.59 -60.31
C ILE A 797 32.37 -8.66 -61.82
N GLN A 798 31.79 -7.61 -62.41
CA GLN A 798 31.59 -7.52 -63.86
C GLN A 798 32.91 -7.62 -64.63
N LYS A 799 33.95 -6.88 -64.20
CA LYS A 799 35.27 -6.93 -64.85
C LYS A 799 35.93 -8.31 -64.70
N GLU A 800 35.79 -8.91 -63.52
CA GLU A 800 36.34 -10.24 -63.23
C GLU A 800 35.62 -11.33 -64.04
N SER A 801 34.30 -11.29 -64.15
CA SER A 801 33.50 -12.25 -64.91
C SER A 801 33.79 -12.18 -66.41
N ILE A 802 33.91 -10.98 -66.98
CA ILE A 802 34.29 -10.80 -68.39
C ILE A 802 35.67 -11.41 -68.68
N LYS A 803 36.60 -11.32 -67.73
CA LYS A 803 37.96 -11.85 -67.87
C LYS A 803 38.00 -13.37 -67.72
N GLU A 804 37.41 -13.90 -66.66
CA GLU A 804 37.55 -15.30 -66.25
C GLU A 804 36.53 -16.24 -66.97
N LEU A 805 35.39 -15.72 -67.43
CA LEU A 805 34.32 -16.50 -68.09
C LEU A 805 34.17 -16.18 -69.58
N LYS A 806 35.18 -15.55 -70.21
CA LYS A 806 35.14 -15.11 -71.61
C LYS A 806 34.64 -16.18 -72.58
N TYR A 807 35.09 -17.42 -72.42
CA TYR A 807 34.66 -18.54 -73.27
C TYR A 807 33.14 -18.79 -73.19
N LEU A 808 32.56 -18.76 -71.98
CA LEU A 808 31.11 -18.93 -71.80
C LEU A 808 30.33 -17.76 -72.41
N LEU A 809 30.83 -16.54 -72.22
CA LEU A 809 30.18 -15.30 -72.68
C LEU A 809 30.19 -15.13 -74.20
N ASP A 810 31.17 -15.71 -74.89
CA ASP A 810 31.29 -15.70 -76.36
C ASP A 810 30.47 -16.85 -77.00
N LYS A 811 29.86 -17.75 -76.21
CA LYS A 811 29.18 -18.96 -76.71
C LYS A 811 27.69 -18.68 -77.02
N PRO A 812 27.21 -18.92 -78.26
CA PRO A 812 25.81 -18.74 -78.59
C PRO A 812 24.93 -19.87 -78.05
N TYR A 813 23.67 -19.54 -77.73
CA TYR A 813 22.66 -20.54 -77.39
C TYR A 813 22.39 -21.47 -78.58
N SER A 814 22.63 -22.77 -78.37
CA SER A 814 22.34 -23.82 -79.35
C SER A 814 21.21 -24.74 -78.86
N GLU A 815 20.52 -25.38 -79.80
CA GLU A 815 19.62 -26.52 -79.53
C GLU A 815 20.41 -27.80 -79.24
N GLU A 816 21.64 -27.90 -79.75
CA GLU A 816 22.54 -29.03 -79.51
C GLU A 816 23.97 -28.56 -79.21
N TYR A 817 24.61 -29.20 -78.24
CA TYR A 817 26.04 -29.03 -77.95
C TYR A 817 26.76 -30.36 -78.15
N SER A 818 27.96 -30.30 -78.75
CA SER A 818 28.85 -31.46 -78.85
C SER A 818 29.47 -31.79 -77.51
N ILE A 819 29.82 -33.05 -77.26
CA ILE A 819 30.41 -33.52 -75.98
C ILE A 819 31.58 -32.65 -75.54
N ASN A 820 32.51 -32.34 -76.45
CA ASN A 820 33.67 -31.49 -76.14
C ASN A 820 33.27 -30.08 -75.68
N GLU A 821 32.20 -29.51 -76.24
CA GLU A 821 31.66 -28.22 -75.80
C GLU A 821 31.04 -28.33 -74.42
N ILE A 822 30.29 -29.41 -74.15
CA ILE A 822 29.70 -29.68 -72.82
C ILE A 822 30.81 -29.80 -71.76
N GLU A 823 31.86 -30.59 -72.03
CA GLU A 823 33.01 -30.76 -71.12
C GLU A 823 33.75 -29.45 -70.88
N THR A 824 33.97 -28.67 -71.95
CA THR A 824 34.62 -27.36 -71.82
C THR A 824 33.76 -26.42 -70.97
N ILE A 825 32.45 -26.38 -71.16
CA ILE A 825 31.52 -25.57 -70.36
C ILE A 825 31.55 -26.00 -68.89
N TYR A 826 31.50 -27.31 -68.58
CA TYR A 826 31.61 -27.80 -67.21
C TYR A 826 32.95 -27.48 -66.55
N SER A 827 34.05 -27.36 -67.31
CA SER A 827 35.34 -26.95 -66.75
C SER A 827 35.33 -25.53 -66.15
N TYR A 828 34.46 -24.63 -66.64
CA TYR A 828 34.28 -23.28 -66.09
C TYR A 828 33.29 -23.22 -64.92
N TYR A 829 32.59 -24.31 -64.61
CA TYR A 829 31.52 -24.33 -63.61
C TYR A 829 32.02 -23.86 -62.23
N ASN A 830 33.19 -24.31 -61.78
CA ASN A 830 33.75 -23.89 -60.49
C ASN A 830 34.10 -22.39 -60.45
N THR A 831 34.64 -21.85 -61.55
CA THR A 831 34.94 -20.41 -61.67
C THR A 831 33.65 -19.60 -61.66
N LEU A 832 32.61 -20.07 -62.36
CA LEU A 832 31.29 -19.46 -62.36
C LEU A 832 30.66 -19.47 -60.96
N GLN A 833 30.66 -20.61 -60.27
CA GLN A 833 30.10 -20.70 -58.91
C GLN A 833 30.78 -19.75 -57.93
N LYS A 834 32.12 -19.64 -57.96
CA LYS A 834 32.86 -18.67 -57.13
C LYS A 834 32.42 -17.22 -57.38
N LEU A 835 32.22 -16.84 -58.64
CA LEU A 835 31.78 -15.49 -59.00
C LEU A 835 30.31 -15.24 -58.66
N LEU A 836 29.44 -16.24 -58.78
CA LEU A 836 28.04 -16.18 -58.34
C LEU A 836 27.94 -16.02 -56.82
N GLU A 837 28.74 -16.77 -56.05
CA GLU A 837 28.84 -16.62 -54.59
C GLU A 837 29.31 -15.21 -54.21
N LYS A 838 30.35 -14.70 -54.88
CA LYS A 838 30.83 -13.33 -54.68
C LYS A 838 29.74 -12.29 -55.02
N ASN A 839 28.98 -12.48 -56.09
CA ASN A 839 27.88 -11.61 -56.49
C ASN A 839 26.72 -11.63 -55.49
N LYS A 840 26.33 -12.81 -55.00
CA LYS A 840 25.32 -12.95 -53.94
C LYS A 840 25.76 -12.27 -52.65
N HIS A 841 27.04 -12.40 -52.28
CA HIS A 841 27.58 -11.70 -51.12
C HIS A 841 27.48 -10.17 -51.28
N TYR A 842 27.78 -9.63 -52.47
CA TYR A 842 27.65 -8.19 -52.75
C TYR A 842 26.19 -7.70 -52.75
N GLN A 843 25.23 -8.55 -53.15
CA GLN A 843 23.80 -8.24 -53.02
C GLN A 843 23.36 -8.12 -51.55
N ILE A 844 23.85 -9.00 -50.68
CA ILE A 844 23.57 -8.94 -49.23
C ILE A 844 24.16 -7.67 -48.61
N ILE A 845 25.42 -7.35 -48.94
CA ILE A 845 26.08 -6.11 -48.53
C ILE A 845 25.26 -4.89 -48.98
N GLU A 846 24.66 -4.94 -50.16
CA GLU A 846 23.81 -3.85 -50.63
C GLU A 846 22.49 -3.71 -49.88
N GLU A 847 21.87 -4.81 -49.48
CA GLU A 847 20.68 -4.76 -48.61
C GLU A 847 21.02 -4.09 -47.28
N ASN A 848 22.14 -4.47 -46.65
CA ASN A 848 22.63 -3.84 -45.42
C ASN A 848 22.94 -2.35 -45.62
N TYR A 849 23.65 -2.03 -46.69
CA TYR A 849 23.97 -0.65 -47.07
C TYR A 849 22.69 0.20 -47.16
N LEU A 850 21.61 -0.30 -47.77
CA LEU A 850 20.34 0.41 -47.88
C LEU A 850 19.65 0.60 -46.53
N ILE A 851 19.74 -0.37 -45.63
CA ILE A 851 19.22 -0.25 -44.25
C ILE A 851 19.95 0.88 -43.51
N THR A 852 21.29 0.85 -43.52
CA THR A 852 22.12 1.89 -42.90
C THR A 852 21.88 3.27 -43.53
N LEU A 853 21.73 3.33 -44.85
CA LEU A 853 21.46 4.56 -45.59
C LEU A 853 20.12 5.18 -45.17
N ASN A 854 19.07 4.37 -45.04
CA ASN A 854 17.77 4.82 -44.58
C ASN A 854 17.83 5.35 -43.15
N GLU A 855 18.62 4.72 -42.27
CA GLU A 855 18.83 5.21 -40.91
C GLU A 855 19.50 6.60 -40.92
N ILE A 856 20.54 6.80 -41.75
CA ILE A 856 21.21 8.10 -41.91
C ILE A 856 20.25 9.17 -42.45
N TYR A 857 19.39 8.85 -43.41
CA TYR A 857 18.41 9.82 -43.96
C TYR A 857 17.34 10.27 -42.97
N GLN A 858 17.13 9.53 -41.87
CA GLN A 858 16.25 9.96 -40.78
C GLN A 858 16.93 10.91 -39.79
N LYS A 859 18.22 11.17 -39.94
CA LYS A 859 19.00 12.05 -39.07
C LYS A 859 19.20 13.42 -39.69
N GLU A 860 19.33 14.45 -38.85
CA GLU A 860 19.78 15.77 -39.30
C GLU A 860 21.30 15.74 -39.53
N LEU A 861 21.71 15.89 -40.79
CA LEU A 861 23.12 15.86 -41.19
C LEU A 861 23.72 17.25 -41.21
N THR A 862 24.99 17.35 -40.81
CA THR A 862 25.81 18.54 -41.03
C THR A 862 26.27 18.60 -42.49
N SER A 863 26.64 19.80 -42.97
CA SER A 863 27.18 19.96 -44.33
C SER A 863 28.42 19.10 -44.60
N PHE A 864 29.20 18.75 -43.58
CA PHE A 864 30.34 17.85 -43.72
C PHE A 864 29.90 16.38 -43.91
N GLU A 865 28.91 15.95 -43.12
CA GLU A 865 28.32 14.60 -43.20
C GLU A 865 27.59 14.38 -44.53
N GLU A 866 26.86 15.38 -45.04
CA GLU A 866 26.22 15.34 -46.36
C GLU A 866 27.23 15.14 -47.49
N ASN A 867 28.34 15.89 -47.49
CA ASN A 867 29.40 15.75 -48.49
C ASN A 867 30.08 14.37 -48.42
N LYS A 868 30.24 13.81 -47.22
CA LYS A 868 30.81 12.47 -47.02
C LYS A 868 29.85 11.41 -47.56
N LEU A 869 28.54 11.54 -47.29
CA LEU A 869 27.50 10.66 -47.80
C LEU A 869 27.43 10.66 -49.33
N GLU A 870 27.44 11.84 -49.96
CA GLU A 870 27.42 11.97 -51.43
C GLU A 870 28.62 11.28 -52.09
N LYS A 871 29.81 11.39 -51.47
CA LYS A 871 31.02 10.72 -51.95
C LYS A 871 30.92 9.20 -51.85
N ILE A 872 30.33 8.67 -50.78
CA ILE A 872 30.10 7.23 -50.59
C ILE A 872 29.10 6.72 -51.65
N GLU A 873 27.96 7.40 -51.80
CA GLU A 873 26.92 7.07 -52.78
C GLU A 873 27.46 7.04 -54.22
N SER A 874 28.30 8.01 -54.60
CA SER A 874 28.87 8.10 -55.95
C SER A 874 29.80 6.94 -56.33
N ASN A 875 30.36 6.23 -55.34
CA ASN A 875 31.34 5.16 -55.56
C ASN A 875 30.84 3.76 -55.18
N LYS A 876 29.62 3.62 -54.67
CA LYS A 876 29.16 2.36 -54.06
C LYS A 876 29.30 1.12 -54.94
N TYR A 877 28.99 1.22 -56.23
CA TYR A 877 29.09 0.10 -57.16
C TYR A 877 30.50 -0.16 -57.72
N GLN A 878 31.48 0.69 -57.41
CA GLN A 878 32.88 0.42 -57.75
C GLN A 878 33.51 -0.58 -56.77
N ASN A 879 33.13 -0.50 -55.49
CA ASN A 879 33.55 -1.41 -54.43
C ASN A 879 32.50 -1.39 -53.31
N MET A 880 31.58 -2.34 -53.36
CA MET A 880 30.42 -2.34 -52.47
C MET A 880 30.81 -2.54 -51.00
N VAL A 881 31.81 -3.40 -50.75
CA VAL A 881 32.36 -3.67 -49.41
C VAL A 881 32.92 -2.39 -48.78
N LEU A 882 33.70 -1.62 -49.54
CA LEU A 882 34.29 -0.38 -49.03
C LEU A 882 33.21 0.68 -48.75
N ALA A 883 32.18 0.76 -49.60
CA ALA A 883 31.11 1.72 -49.45
C ALA A 883 30.23 1.45 -48.23
N GLU A 884 29.90 0.19 -47.93
CA GLU A 884 29.22 -0.19 -46.69
C GLU A 884 30.04 0.19 -45.45
N LYS A 885 31.34 -0.11 -45.44
CA LYS A 885 32.24 0.24 -44.34
C LYS A 885 32.29 1.75 -44.10
N ASP A 886 32.42 2.55 -45.16
CA ASP A 886 32.45 4.00 -45.05
C ASP A 886 31.09 4.58 -44.58
N LEU A 887 29.97 3.96 -44.97
CA LEU A 887 28.62 4.36 -44.57
C LEU A 887 28.35 4.06 -43.10
N ILE A 888 28.75 2.89 -42.61
CA ILE A 888 28.65 2.51 -41.19
C ILE A 888 29.47 3.50 -40.34
N GLN A 889 30.70 3.82 -40.76
CA GLN A 889 31.53 4.79 -40.06
C GLN A 889 30.87 6.17 -39.99
N LEU A 890 30.21 6.62 -41.06
CA LEU A 890 29.45 7.88 -41.05
C LEU A 890 28.29 7.85 -40.04
N LEU A 891 27.54 6.74 -39.96
CA LEU A 891 26.46 6.58 -38.97
C LEU A 891 27.00 6.65 -37.53
N ILE A 892 28.15 6.03 -37.26
CA ILE A 892 28.83 6.09 -35.95
C ILE A 892 29.19 7.55 -35.61
N ASP A 893 29.77 8.28 -36.57
CA ASP A 893 30.15 9.69 -36.40
C ASP A 893 28.91 10.55 -36.04
N ILE A 894 27.78 10.34 -36.73
CA ILE A 894 26.50 11.04 -36.47
C ILE A 894 25.98 10.73 -35.06
N LYS A 895 25.90 9.44 -34.69
CA LYS A 895 25.41 9.01 -33.37
C LYS A 895 26.24 9.58 -32.22
N LYS A 896 27.56 9.67 -32.41
CA LYS A 896 28.47 10.25 -31.42
C LYS A 896 28.17 11.74 -31.19
N ARG A 897 28.00 12.52 -32.28
CA ARG A 897 27.61 13.93 -32.20
C ARG A 897 26.26 14.13 -31.49
N GLU A 898 25.25 13.32 -31.80
CA GLU A 898 23.93 13.39 -31.15
C GLU A 898 24.01 13.10 -29.64
N LYS A 899 24.83 12.13 -29.24
CA LYS A 899 25.06 11.78 -27.83
C LYS A 899 25.78 12.90 -27.08
N ASP A 900 26.78 13.53 -27.70
CA ASP A 900 27.50 14.65 -27.11
C ASP A 900 26.56 15.88 -26.91
N LEU A 901 25.65 16.14 -27.86
CA LEU A 901 24.60 17.17 -27.74
C LEU A 901 23.56 16.88 -26.63
N GLN A 902 23.18 15.61 -26.42
CA GLN A 902 22.21 15.23 -25.38
C GLN A 902 22.80 15.26 -23.96
N ASN A 903 24.06 14.88 -23.79
CA ASN A 903 24.71 14.85 -22.48
C ASN A 903 24.93 16.24 -21.87
N ASP A 904 25.17 17.24 -22.73
CA ASP A 904 25.29 18.64 -22.29
C ASP A 904 23.94 19.25 -21.88
N THR A 905 22.81 18.70 -22.32
CA THR A 905 21.46 19.22 -22.01
C THR A 905 20.82 18.52 -20.80
N LYS A 906 21.02 17.19 -20.65
CA LYS A 906 20.40 16.38 -19.56
C LYS A 906 21.03 16.56 -18.18
N SER A 907 22.31 16.91 -18.09
CA SER A 907 23.01 17.03 -16.80
C SER A 907 22.63 18.30 -16.02
N LEU A 908 22.20 19.36 -16.71
CA LEU A 908 21.67 20.58 -16.06
C LEU A 908 20.20 20.44 -15.65
N GLU A 909 19.35 19.80 -16.47
CA GLU A 909 17.90 19.74 -16.21
C GLU A 909 17.54 18.78 -15.05
N ILE A 910 18.23 17.64 -14.90
CA ILE A 910 17.90 16.64 -13.86
C ILE A 910 18.18 17.18 -12.44
N ALA A 911 19.24 17.97 -12.27
CA ALA A 911 19.57 18.59 -10.98
C ALA A 911 18.51 19.63 -10.57
N GLU A 912 18.09 20.47 -11.51
CA GLU A 912 17.08 21.52 -11.23
C GLU A 912 15.66 20.93 -11.05
N PHE A 913 15.30 19.85 -11.75
CA PHE A 913 14.00 19.19 -11.56
C PHE A 913 13.88 18.52 -10.19
N LYS A 914 14.97 17.96 -9.66
CA LYS A 914 14.97 17.35 -8.32
C LYS A 914 14.73 18.41 -7.24
N GLU A 915 15.39 19.56 -7.35
CA GLU A 915 15.21 20.70 -6.43
C GLU A 915 13.77 21.23 -6.45
N LEU A 916 13.13 21.33 -7.63
CA LEU A 916 11.74 21.75 -7.75
C LEU A 916 10.74 20.75 -7.15
N ASN A 917 11.02 19.45 -7.27
CA ASN A 917 10.21 18.39 -6.67
C ASN A 917 10.28 18.40 -5.14
N GLU A 918 11.47 18.64 -4.58
CA GLU A 918 11.65 18.82 -3.14
C GLU A 918 10.85 20.04 -2.64
N ILE A 919 10.88 21.18 -3.36
CA ILE A 919 10.09 22.36 -2.99
C ILE A 919 8.58 22.08 -2.99
N ILE A 920 8.06 21.35 -3.98
CA ILE A 920 6.63 20.99 -4.06
C ILE A 920 6.21 20.08 -2.91
N ASN A 921 7.01 19.06 -2.60
CA ASN A 921 6.74 18.10 -1.54
C ASN A 921 6.85 18.73 -0.14
N GLU A 922 7.92 19.48 0.14
CA GLU A 922 8.12 20.15 1.43
C GLU A 922 6.99 21.13 1.76
N ASN A 923 6.45 21.80 0.75
CA ASN A 923 5.44 22.84 0.93
C ASN A 923 4.02 22.37 0.61
N ASN A 924 3.77 21.07 0.38
CA ASN A 924 2.45 20.51 0.03
C ASN A 924 1.70 21.37 -0.99
N LEU A 925 2.31 21.64 -2.15
CA LEU A 925 1.68 22.41 -3.22
C LEU A 925 0.75 21.51 -4.04
N GLU A 926 -0.50 21.40 -3.62
CA GLU A 926 -1.50 20.56 -4.30
C GLU A 926 -1.72 20.97 -5.76
N ASN A 927 -1.95 19.98 -6.63
CA ASN A 927 -2.25 20.12 -8.06
C ASN A 927 -1.07 20.56 -8.97
N ILE A 928 0.19 20.40 -8.53
CA ILE A 928 1.35 20.55 -9.41
C ILE A 928 1.90 19.16 -9.75
N ASP A 929 1.55 18.65 -10.93
CA ASP A 929 2.15 17.43 -11.48
C ASP A 929 3.36 17.82 -12.37
N LEU A 930 4.55 17.64 -11.81
CA LEU A 930 5.81 17.94 -12.48
C LEU A 930 6.04 17.10 -13.74
N ASP A 931 5.56 15.85 -13.77
CA ASP A 931 5.68 14.95 -14.91
C ASP A 931 4.74 15.34 -16.06
N LEU A 932 3.62 15.99 -15.73
CA LEU A 932 2.72 16.59 -16.71
C LEU A 932 3.22 17.95 -17.21
N LEU A 933 3.73 18.81 -16.31
CA LEU A 933 4.20 20.15 -16.66
C LEU A 933 5.51 20.13 -17.45
N SER A 934 6.42 19.19 -17.16
CA SER A 934 7.70 19.03 -17.87
C SER A 934 7.54 18.58 -19.33
N LYS A 935 6.36 18.08 -19.73
CA LYS A 935 6.07 17.72 -21.13
C LYS A 935 5.83 18.93 -22.02
N ASP A 936 5.29 20.01 -21.44
CA ASP A 936 4.75 21.13 -22.22
C ASP A 936 5.37 22.49 -21.85
N LYS A 937 6.15 22.59 -20.77
CA LYS A 937 6.69 23.85 -20.24
C LYS A 937 8.17 23.74 -19.89
N ASN A 938 8.92 24.81 -20.14
CA ASN A 938 10.34 24.88 -19.77
C ASN A 938 10.52 25.12 -18.26
N ILE A 939 11.74 24.92 -17.75
CA ILE A 939 12.03 24.99 -16.32
C ILE A 939 11.79 26.38 -15.70
N THR A 940 11.92 27.44 -16.50
CA THR A 940 11.67 28.82 -16.03
C THR A 940 10.17 29.04 -15.82
N GLU A 941 9.33 28.56 -16.75
CA GLU A 941 7.88 28.61 -16.61
C GLU A 941 7.38 27.74 -15.44
N ILE A 942 8.02 26.60 -15.18
CA ILE A 942 7.70 25.74 -14.03
C ILE A 942 8.09 26.44 -12.71
N LYS A 943 9.27 27.07 -12.65
CA LYS A 943 9.71 27.90 -11.51
C LYS A 943 8.73 29.04 -11.23
N ASP A 944 8.22 29.71 -12.26
CA ASP A 944 7.24 30.79 -12.11
C ASP A 944 5.89 30.27 -11.57
N ILE A 945 5.43 29.10 -12.03
CA ILE A 945 4.20 28.45 -11.53
C ILE A 945 4.36 28.07 -10.05
N ILE A 946 5.48 27.47 -9.69
CA ILE A 946 5.77 27.07 -8.30
C ILE A 946 5.86 28.31 -7.40
N ASN A 947 6.56 29.36 -7.82
CA ASN A 947 6.65 30.61 -7.06
C ASN A 947 5.28 31.29 -6.92
N GLN A 948 4.43 31.25 -7.94
CA GLN A 948 3.08 31.78 -7.86
C GLN A 948 2.21 30.97 -6.88
N LYS A 949 2.37 29.65 -6.85
CA LYS A 949 1.67 28.77 -5.91
C LYS A 949 2.15 28.94 -4.47
N LEU A 950 3.45 29.11 -4.26
CA LEU A 950 4.01 29.48 -2.95
C LEU A 950 3.48 30.83 -2.48
N LYS A 951 3.37 31.81 -3.40
CA LYS A 951 2.78 33.11 -3.11
C LYS A 951 1.31 32.99 -2.68
N GLU A 952 0.49 32.25 -3.43
CA GLU A 952 -0.92 32.01 -3.08
C GLU A 952 -1.05 31.38 -1.69
N LYS A 953 -0.22 30.37 -1.39
CA LYS A 953 -0.22 29.71 -0.09
C LYS A 953 0.25 30.61 1.05
N ALA A 954 1.27 31.45 0.80
CA ALA A 954 1.72 32.43 1.77
C ALA A 954 0.67 33.53 2.00
N GLU A 955 -0.06 33.95 0.97
CA GLU A 955 -1.20 34.87 1.11
C GLU A 955 -2.30 34.27 1.98
N GLU A 956 -2.69 33.02 1.72
CA GLU A 956 -3.69 32.30 2.54
C GLU A 956 -3.25 32.20 4.00
N LEU A 957 -1.99 31.82 4.24
CA LEU A 957 -1.44 31.74 5.59
C LEU A 957 -1.41 33.12 6.26
N TYR A 958 -1.05 34.18 5.53
CA TYR A 958 -1.06 35.54 6.06
C TYR A 958 -2.44 35.98 6.54
N TYR A 959 -3.47 35.77 5.72
CA TYR A 959 -4.85 36.07 6.10
C TYR A 959 -5.30 35.29 7.34
N TYR A 960 -4.76 34.08 7.51
CA TYR A 960 -5.08 33.21 8.63
C TYR A 960 -4.40 33.63 9.95
N ILE A 961 -3.10 33.92 9.91
CA ILE A 961 -2.32 34.20 11.12
C ILE A 961 -2.46 35.63 11.60
N ASN A 962 -2.79 36.58 10.72
CA ASN A 962 -2.88 37.98 11.09
C ASN A 962 -4.18 38.25 11.89
N PRO A 963 -4.09 38.69 13.17
CA PRO A 963 -5.26 38.87 14.03
C PRO A 963 -6.28 39.88 13.48
N ILE A 964 -5.81 40.88 12.74
CA ILE A 964 -6.66 41.93 12.15
C ILE A 964 -7.56 41.34 11.06
N THR A 965 -6.98 40.53 10.16
CA THR A 965 -7.74 39.95 9.04
C THR A 965 -8.63 38.79 9.47
N ASN A 966 -8.30 38.12 10.58
CA ASN A 966 -9.01 36.94 11.04
C ASN A 966 -10.05 37.22 12.16
N ASN A 967 -10.41 38.49 12.38
CA ASN A 967 -11.35 38.94 13.44
C ASN A 967 -10.93 38.60 14.88
N LEU A 968 -9.64 38.36 15.12
CA LEU A 968 -9.08 38.11 16.45
C LEU A 968 -8.45 39.38 17.05
N GLU A 969 -9.03 40.54 16.75
CA GLU A 969 -8.64 41.81 17.33
C GLU A 969 -8.91 41.80 18.84
N GLU A 970 -7.97 42.32 19.62
CA GLU A 970 -8.01 42.40 21.09
C GLU A 970 -9.36 42.93 21.59
N ASP A 971 -9.82 44.06 21.04
CA ASP A 971 -11.07 44.71 21.44
C ASP A 971 -12.29 43.77 21.28
N LYS A 972 -12.34 42.97 20.20
CA LYS A 972 -13.43 42.03 19.93
C LYS A 972 -13.40 40.82 20.84
N ILE A 973 -12.21 40.28 21.11
CA ILE A 973 -12.03 39.14 22.03
C ILE A 973 -12.41 39.56 23.45
N ASN A 974 -11.92 40.71 23.90
CA ASN A 974 -12.23 41.27 25.21
C ASN A 974 -13.72 41.60 25.35
N GLU A 975 -14.38 42.10 24.30
CA GLU A 975 -15.83 42.32 24.29
C GLU A 975 -16.61 41.02 24.53
N ILE A 976 -16.26 39.93 23.83
CA ILE A 976 -16.95 38.63 23.96
C ILE A 976 -16.70 38.00 25.33
N ILE A 977 -15.47 38.06 25.84
CA ILE A 977 -15.13 37.59 27.19
C ILE A 977 -15.95 38.36 28.24
N THR A 978 -15.97 39.69 28.14
CA THR A 978 -16.71 40.56 29.08
C THR A 978 -18.21 40.28 29.04
N LYS A 979 -18.79 40.15 27.84
CA LYS A 979 -20.22 39.78 27.69
C LYS A 979 -20.53 38.42 28.31
N THR A 980 -19.62 37.46 28.18
CA THR A 980 -19.80 36.13 28.77
C THR A 980 -19.75 36.18 30.29
N TYR A 981 -18.81 36.93 30.89
CA TYR A 981 -18.77 37.10 32.35
C TYR A 981 -20.00 37.84 32.89
N LEU A 982 -20.43 38.93 32.24
CA LEU A 982 -21.65 39.65 32.62
C LEU A 982 -22.90 38.76 32.57
N LEU A 983 -22.94 37.82 31.64
CA LEU A 983 -24.05 36.86 31.52
C LEU A 983 -24.22 36.01 32.79
N TYR A 984 -23.12 35.67 33.45
CA TYR A 984 -23.05 34.78 34.63
C TYR A 984 -22.96 35.51 35.97
N GLU A 985 -23.04 36.85 35.98
CA GLU A 985 -22.94 37.67 37.19
C GLU A 985 -24.00 37.32 38.25
N THR A 986 -25.22 36.97 37.82
CA THR A 986 -26.37 36.74 38.72
C THR A 986 -26.53 35.26 39.12
N TYR A 987 -26.20 34.32 38.24
CA TYR A 987 -26.54 32.90 38.39
C TYR A 987 -25.36 32.00 38.05
N THR A 988 -25.07 31.06 38.95
CA THR A 988 -24.05 30.04 38.69
C THR A 988 -24.57 28.94 37.76
N LEU A 989 -23.67 28.16 37.17
CA LEU A 989 -24.03 26.95 36.41
C LEU A 989 -24.93 26.00 37.21
N THR A 990 -24.67 25.86 38.52
CA THR A 990 -25.48 25.04 39.43
C THR A 990 -26.92 25.54 39.50
N ASP A 991 -27.13 26.85 39.53
CA ASP A 991 -28.46 27.46 39.55
C ASP A 991 -29.20 27.19 38.25
N LEU A 992 -28.54 27.31 37.10
CA LEU A 992 -29.15 27.02 35.79
C LEU A 992 -29.48 25.53 35.61
N TYR A 993 -28.64 24.62 36.13
CA TYR A 993 -28.93 23.19 36.08
C TYR A 993 -30.12 22.80 36.97
N SER A 994 -30.31 23.49 38.09
CA SER A 994 -31.45 23.24 39.00
C SER A 994 -32.82 23.48 38.34
N ILE A 995 -32.86 24.28 37.27
CA ILE A 995 -34.06 24.58 36.47
C ILE A 995 -34.06 23.87 35.10
N GLY A 996 -33.12 22.95 34.87
CA GLY A 996 -32.98 22.21 33.61
C GLY A 996 -32.66 23.11 32.41
N TYR A 997 -31.81 24.12 32.60
CA TYR A 997 -31.23 24.89 31.50
C TYR A 997 -29.72 24.63 31.39
N PHE A 998 -29.28 24.19 30.21
CA PHE A 998 -27.88 23.93 29.90
C PHE A 998 -27.41 25.00 28.92
N SER A 999 -26.55 25.89 29.38
CA SER A 999 -26.04 27.00 28.58
C SER A 999 -25.03 26.51 27.53
N GLY A 1000 -25.09 27.06 26.31
CA GLY A 1000 -24.18 26.70 25.22
C GLY A 1000 -22.71 27.14 25.43
N ILE A 1001 -22.45 28.05 26.38
CA ILE A 1001 -21.13 28.54 26.77
C ILE A 1001 -21.07 28.80 28.28
N THR A 1002 -19.87 28.81 28.86
CA THR A 1002 -19.66 29.00 30.31
C THR A 1002 -18.58 30.04 30.62
N GLU A 1003 -18.49 30.50 31.87
CA GLU A 1003 -17.36 31.32 32.34
C GLU A 1003 -16.00 30.62 32.15
N ASN A 1004 -15.94 29.29 32.19
CA ASN A 1004 -14.70 28.55 31.96
C ASN A 1004 -14.25 28.62 30.49
N ASP A 1005 -15.19 28.71 29.55
CA ASP A 1005 -14.87 28.93 28.14
C ASP A 1005 -14.30 30.33 27.91
N ALA A 1006 -14.82 31.35 28.61
CA ALA A 1006 -14.27 32.70 28.62
C ALA A 1006 -12.85 32.73 29.21
N LYS A 1007 -12.60 32.07 30.34
CA LYS A 1007 -11.26 31.92 30.95
C LYS A 1007 -10.28 31.21 30.02
N ARG A 1008 -10.76 30.19 29.28
CA ARG A 1008 -9.94 29.45 28.31
C ARG A 1008 -9.54 30.35 27.15
N LEU A 1009 -10.47 31.11 26.56
CA LEU A 1009 -10.15 32.08 25.52
C LEU A 1009 -9.20 33.16 26.05
N GLU A 1010 -9.43 33.69 27.25
CA GLU A 1010 -8.56 34.69 27.90
C GLU A 1010 -7.11 34.20 28.04
N LYS A 1011 -6.93 32.96 28.52
CA LYS A 1011 -5.60 32.34 28.64
C LYS A 1011 -4.94 32.08 27.29
N ASN A 1012 -5.70 31.62 26.31
CA ASN A 1012 -5.16 31.32 24.97
C ASN A 1012 -4.85 32.61 24.21
N TYR A 1013 -5.66 33.65 24.38
CA TYR A 1013 -5.50 34.97 23.77
C TYR A 1013 -4.17 35.62 24.14
N ALA A 1014 -3.67 35.43 25.36
CA ALA A 1014 -2.36 35.93 25.79
C ALA A 1014 -1.18 35.47 24.90
N PHE A 1015 -1.36 34.41 24.11
CA PHE A 1015 -0.38 34.00 23.10
C PHE A 1015 -0.21 35.02 21.97
N LEU A 1016 -1.29 35.70 21.55
CA LEU A 1016 -1.23 36.74 20.49
C LEU A 1016 -0.42 37.97 20.94
N GLU A 1017 -0.21 38.14 22.24
CA GLU A 1017 0.63 39.18 22.81
C GLU A 1017 2.07 38.71 23.09
N SER A 1018 2.36 37.42 22.87
CA SER A 1018 3.66 36.85 23.19
C SER A 1018 4.78 37.37 22.27
N VAL A 1019 5.99 37.47 22.84
CA VAL A 1019 7.20 37.83 22.07
C VAL A 1019 7.46 36.85 20.93
N LEU A 1020 7.16 35.56 21.15
CA LEU A 1020 7.32 34.51 20.14
C LEU A 1020 6.43 34.76 18.92
N PHE A 1021 5.12 34.95 19.13
CA PHE A 1021 4.19 35.19 18.03
C PHE A 1021 4.55 36.47 17.26
N ASN A 1022 4.83 37.56 17.97
CA ASN A 1022 5.21 38.83 17.35
C ASN A 1022 6.51 38.73 16.53
N LYS A 1023 7.48 37.94 17.02
CA LYS A 1023 8.74 37.70 16.29
C LYS A 1023 8.51 36.86 15.03
N GLU A 1024 7.74 35.77 15.13
CA GLU A 1024 7.43 34.92 13.98
C GLU A 1024 6.59 35.68 12.93
N LEU A 1025 5.60 36.47 13.35
CA LEU A 1025 4.80 37.30 12.45
C LEU A 1025 5.63 38.39 11.77
N SER A 1026 6.52 39.06 12.51
CA SER A 1026 7.44 40.05 11.93
C SER A 1026 8.40 39.42 10.92
N ASN A 1027 8.93 38.23 11.22
CA ASN A 1027 9.80 37.50 10.28
C ASN A 1027 9.02 37.05 9.03
N PHE A 1028 7.78 36.61 9.21
CA PHE A 1028 6.88 36.28 8.11
C PHE A 1028 6.67 37.50 7.20
N ASP A 1029 6.32 38.65 7.78
CA ASP A 1029 6.10 39.89 7.04
C ASP A 1029 7.35 40.35 6.29
N GLU A 1030 8.52 40.29 6.93
CA GLU A 1030 9.80 40.63 6.30
C GLU A 1030 10.06 39.74 5.07
N LYS A 1031 9.98 38.42 5.25
CA LYS A 1031 10.22 37.43 4.18
C LYS A 1031 9.20 37.52 3.06
N TYR A 1032 7.93 37.72 3.41
CA TYR A 1032 6.84 37.86 2.45
C TYR A 1032 7.03 39.12 1.59
N ASN A 1033 7.42 40.25 2.19
CA ASN A 1033 7.69 41.50 1.47
C ASN A 1033 8.96 41.42 0.60
N GLU A 1034 9.95 40.62 1.01
CA GLU A 1034 11.12 40.28 0.20
C GLU A 1034 10.79 39.37 -1.01
N LYS A 1035 9.55 38.89 -1.12
CA LYS A 1035 9.09 37.86 -2.08
C LYS A 1035 9.77 36.50 -1.89
N ASP A 1036 10.33 36.26 -0.71
CA ASP A 1036 10.81 34.95 -0.28
C ASP A 1036 9.64 34.17 0.33
N TYR A 1037 8.72 33.70 -0.52
CA TYR A 1037 7.49 33.04 -0.07
C TYR A 1037 7.75 31.73 0.67
N LYS A 1038 8.81 30.99 0.31
CA LYS A 1038 9.24 29.79 1.04
C LYS A 1038 9.78 30.17 2.42
N GLY A 1039 10.64 31.17 2.50
CA GLY A 1039 11.12 31.72 3.78
C GLY A 1039 9.99 32.25 4.66
N ALA A 1040 8.98 32.89 4.06
CA ALA A 1040 7.80 33.37 4.77
C ALA A 1040 6.99 32.22 5.37
N LEU A 1041 6.64 31.19 4.57
CA LEU A 1041 5.92 30.01 5.06
C LEU A 1041 6.66 29.32 6.22
N ASN A 1042 7.99 29.27 6.17
CA ASN A 1042 8.83 28.66 7.20
C ASN A 1042 9.06 29.55 8.43
N ALA A 1043 8.73 30.84 8.37
CA ALA A 1043 8.92 31.78 9.47
C ALA A 1043 7.89 31.61 10.60
N ILE A 1044 6.77 30.92 10.31
CA ILE A 1044 5.70 30.63 11.27
C ILE A 1044 5.75 29.15 11.60
N SER A 1045 5.89 28.81 12.88
CA SER A 1045 5.92 27.42 13.31
C SER A 1045 4.54 26.77 13.23
N LEU A 1046 4.50 25.45 13.02
CA LEU A 1046 3.25 24.67 13.07
C LEU A 1046 2.54 24.81 14.42
N GLU A 1047 3.31 24.95 15.51
CA GLU A 1047 2.77 25.19 16.84
C GLU A 1047 2.02 26.53 16.91
N THR A 1048 2.57 27.59 16.33
CA THR A 1048 1.92 28.90 16.25
C THR A 1048 0.62 28.83 15.45
N ILE A 1049 0.60 28.14 14.31
CA ILE A 1049 -0.62 27.93 13.52
C ILE A 1049 -1.68 27.24 14.37
N ASN A 1050 -1.34 26.09 14.99
CA ASN A 1050 -2.24 25.31 15.84
C ASN A 1050 -2.83 26.14 17.00
N ARG A 1051 -2.02 27.01 17.61
CA ARG A 1051 -2.47 27.90 18.69
C ARG A 1051 -3.46 28.96 18.19
N ILE A 1052 -3.24 29.54 17.01
CA ILE A 1052 -4.17 30.50 16.40
C ILE A 1052 -5.50 29.81 16.04
N GLU A 1053 -5.47 28.58 15.51
CA GLU A 1053 -6.71 27.84 15.22
C GLU A 1053 -7.54 27.61 16.48
N LYS A 1054 -6.86 27.28 17.58
CA LYS A 1054 -7.49 27.07 18.88
C LYS A 1054 -8.13 28.33 19.42
N ILE A 1055 -7.43 29.47 19.36
CA ILE A 1055 -7.96 30.78 19.76
C ILE A 1055 -9.19 31.14 18.93
N LYS A 1056 -9.13 30.93 17.61
CA LYS A 1056 -10.25 31.18 16.71
C LYS A 1056 -11.45 30.30 17.03
N SER A 1057 -11.23 29.01 17.23
CA SER A 1057 -12.28 28.07 17.61
C SER A 1057 -12.95 28.48 18.93
N ASP A 1058 -12.16 28.83 19.95
CA ASP A 1058 -12.69 29.31 21.24
C ASP A 1058 -13.50 30.61 21.08
N TYR A 1059 -13.03 31.56 20.27
CA TYR A 1059 -13.75 32.80 19.95
C TYR A 1059 -15.08 32.56 19.21
N ASP A 1060 -15.07 31.72 18.18
CA ASP A 1060 -16.25 31.40 17.38
C ASP A 1060 -17.31 30.63 18.20
N ASN A 1061 -16.86 29.77 19.12
CA ASN A 1061 -17.71 29.04 20.05
C ASN A 1061 -18.39 29.99 21.05
N LEU A 1062 -17.63 30.89 21.68
CA LEU A 1062 -18.18 31.90 22.60
C LEU A 1062 -19.18 32.83 21.89
N THR A 1063 -18.83 33.31 20.70
CA THR A 1063 -19.72 34.16 19.90
C THR A 1063 -21.01 33.42 19.52
N SER A 1064 -20.91 32.16 19.09
CA SER A 1064 -22.07 31.34 18.71
C SER A 1064 -22.95 30.98 19.90
N GLY A 1065 -22.37 30.75 21.08
CA GLY A 1065 -23.11 30.47 22.31
C GLY A 1065 -23.80 31.69 22.91
N LEU A 1066 -23.19 32.88 22.84
CA LEU A 1066 -23.87 34.13 23.25
C LEU A 1066 -25.14 34.38 22.41
N ILE A 1067 -25.06 34.15 21.10
CA ILE A 1067 -26.20 34.26 20.19
C ILE A 1067 -27.29 33.23 20.56
N GLU A 1068 -26.87 32.02 20.95
CA GLU A 1068 -27.78 30.96 21.37
C GLU A 1068 -28.58 31.32 22.62
N ILE A 1069 -27.90 31.77 23.68
CA ILE A 1069 -28.56 32.08 24.95
C ILE A 1069 -29.54 33.25 24.76
N LYS A 1070 -29.19 34.21 23.90
CA LYS A 1070 -30.09 35.27 23.47
C LYS A 1070 -31.32 34.73 22.72
N ASP A 1071 -31.16 33.75 21.85
CA ASP A 1071 -32.27 33.13 21.12
C ASP A 1071 -33.17 32.30 22.05
N ASP A 1072 -32.57 31.59 23.01
CA ASP A 1072 -33.28 30.80 24.02
C ASP A 1072 -34.12 31.66 24.96
N ALA A 1073 -33.55 32.74 25.48
CA ALA A 1073 -34.27 33.69 26.32
C ALA A 1073 -35.48 34.29 25.58
N LYS A 1074 -35.32 34.60 24.29
CA LYS A 1074 -36.41 35.09 23.44
C LYS A 1074 -37.50 34.03 23.26
N LYS A 1075 -37.09 32.78 23.06
CA LYS A 1075 -38.01 31.66 22.90
C LYS A 1075 -38.81 31.41 24.17
N GLU A 1076 -38.18 31.45 25.35
CA GLU A 1076 -38.87 31.32 26.63
C GLU A 1076 -39.90 32.44 26.82
N ILE A 1077 -39.56 33.70 26.48
CA ILE A 1077 -40.54 34.81 26.48
C ILE A 1077 -41.75 34.52 25.59
N ILE A 1078 -41.52 34.01 24.38
CA ILE A 1078 -42.57 33.69 23.41
C ILE A 1078 -43.44 32.53 23.91
N ASP A 1079 -42.84 31.50 24.50
CA ASP A 1079 -43.57 30.34 24.97
C ASP A 1079 -44.34 30.63 26.27
N TYR A 1080 -43.81 31.49 27.12
CA TYR A 1080 -44.52 32.03 28.28
C TYR A 1080 -45.73 32.88 27.87
N GLN A 1081 -45.60 33.73 26.85
CA GLN A 1081 -46.74 34.51 26.31
C GLN A 1081 -47.92 33.67 25.86
N LYS A 1082 -47.69 32.46 25.34
CA LYS A 1082 -48.76 31.60 24.80
C LYS A 1082 -49.61 30.91 25.87
N LYS A 1083 -49.15 30.86 27.12
CA LYS A 1083 -49.70 29.98 28.17
C LYS A 1083 -50.52 30.69 29.25
N GLU A 1084 -50.96 31.95 29.04
CA GLU A 1084 -51.76 32.76 29.97
C GLU A 1084 -51.18 32.86 31.41
N TYR A 1085 -49.86 33.04 31.54
CA TYR A 1085 -49.19 33.23 32.84
C TYR A 1085 -49.25 34.68 33.36
N ASP A 1086 -48.64 34.90 34.54
CA ASP A 1086 -48.51 36.19 35.20
C ASP A 1086 -47.83 37.27 34.31
N VAL A 1087 -48.51 38.41 34.17
CA VAL A 1087 -48.09 39.54 33.33
C VAL A 1087 -46.89 40.27 33.93
N GLU A 1088 -46.76 40.27 35.26
CA GLU A 1088 -45.66 40.93 35.96
C GLU A 1088 -44.33 40.21 35.70
N THR A 1089 -44.32 38.89 35.84
CA THR A 1089 -43.17 38.03 35.49
C THR A 1089 -42.75 38.18 34.02
N LEU A 1090 -43.70 38.27 33.10
CA LEU A 1090 -43.41 38.45 31.68
C LEU A 1090 -42.80 39.84 31.36
N ASN A 1091 -43.28 40.90 32.01
CA ASN A 1091 -42.72 42.24 31.83
C ASN A 1091 -41.32 42.35 32.43
N PHE A 1092 -41.07 41.71 33.57
CA PHE A 1092 -39.74 41.58 34.15
C PHE A 1092 -38.78 40.85 33.19
N ALA A 1093 -39.20 39.70 32.65
CA ALA A 1093 -38.43 38.94 31.68
C ALA A 1093 -38.13 39.73 30.38
N LYS A 1094 -39.06 40.54 29.88
CA LYS A 1094 -38.78 41.42 28.72
C LYS A 1094 -37.77 42.52 29.02
N THR A 1095 -37.85 43.11 30.21
CA THR A 1095 -36.91 44.16 30.63
C THR A 1095 -35.49 43.59 30.74
N ASN A 1096 -35.33 42.45 31.41
CA ASN A 1096 -34.03 41.77 31.50
C ASN A 1096 -33.49 41.31 30.12
N TYR A 1097 -34.38 40.97 29.18
CA TYR A 1097 -33.97 40.65 27.81
C TYR A 1097 -33.38 41.85 27.08
N ASP A 1098 -34.03 43.02 27.22
CA ASP A 1098 -33.57 44.27 26.61
C ASP A 1098 -32.26 44.78 27.26
N ASP A 1099 -32.05 44.47 28.53
CA ASP A 1099 -30.82 44.75 29.30
C ASP A 1099 -29.70 43.70 29.08
N GLU A 1100 -29.86 42.79 28.10
CA GLU A 1100 -28.93 41.69 27.77
C GLU A 1100 -28.69 40.65 28.88
N LYS A 1101 -29.51 40.64 29.93
CA LYS A 1101 -29.47 39.65 31.03
C LYS A 1101 -30.22 38.37 30.65
N TYR A 1102 -29.77 37.72 29.59
CA TYR A 1102 -30.49 36.61 28.98
C TYR A 1102 -30.66 35.39 29.91
N LEU A 1103 -29.69 35.10 30.79
CA LEU A 1103 -29.81 34.01 31.76
C LEU A 1103 -30.86 34.30 32.84
N ASP A 1104 -31.01 35.56 33.27
CA ASP A 1104 -32.06 35.97 34.22
C ASP A 1104 -33.46 35.72 33.64
N VAL A 1105 -33.64 36.02 32.35
CA VAL A 1105 -34.89 35.76 31.62
C VAL A 1105 -35.23 34.28 31.66
N ILE A 1106 -34.27 33.43 31.30
CA ILE A 1106 -34.46 31.99 31.24
C ILE A 1106 -34.74 31.43 32.64
N TYR A 1107 -34.00 31.91 33.64
CA TYR A 1107 -34.13 31.43 35.01
C TYR A 1107 -35.52 31.70 35.60
N VAL A 1108 -35.95 32.95 35.52
CA VAL A 1108 -37.23 33.40 36.08
C VAL A 1108 -38.40 32.69 35.40
N LEU A 1109 -38.39 32.61 34.07
CA LEU A 1109 -39.50 32.03 33.32
C LEU A 1109 -39.64 30.52 33.55
N LYS A 1110 -38.52 29.79 33.65
CA LYS A 1110 -38.54 28.35 33.93
C LYS A 1110 -38.89 28.00 35.38
N GLN A 1111 -38.60 28.87 36.34
CA GLN A 1111 -38.91 28.64 37.75
C GLN A 1111 -40.40 28.85 38.09
N THR A 1112 -41.10 29.71 37.34
CA THR A 1112 -42.55 29.94 37.56
C THR A 1112 -43.44 28.79 37.08
N ASN A 1113 -44.06 28.06 38.02
CA ASN A 1113 -45.03 27.00 37.74
C ASN A 1113 -46.37 27.55 37.16
N PRO A 1114 -47.05 26.81 36.26
CA PRO A 1114 -48.38 27.19 35.77
C PRO A 1114 -49.44 27.20 36.86
N VAL A 1115 -50.22 28.29 36.88
CA VAL A 1115 -51.43 28.41 37.69
C VAL A 1115 -52.43 27.37 37.20
N SER A 1116 -52.71 26.36 38.03
CA SER A 1116 -53.57 25.23 37.65
C SER A 1116 -55.03 25.69 37.52
N LYS A 1117 -55.56 25.68 36.29
CA LYS A 1117 -57.01 25.70 36.06
C LYS A 1117 -57.55 24.27 36.09
N ASN A 1118 -58.33 23.97 37.13
CA ASN A 1118 -59.27 22.85 37.14
C ASN A 1118 -60.16 22.92 35.89
N SER A 1119 -60.16 21.88 35.05
CA SER A 1119 -61.12 21.77 33.94
C SER A 1119 -61.96 20.50 34.06
N THR A 1120 -63.27 20.71 34.08
CA THR A 1120 -64.29 19.69 33.84
C THR A 1120 -64.83 19.84 32.42
N LYS A 1121 -65.42 18.74 31.93
CA LYS A 1121 -66.25 18.57 30.73
C LYS A 1121 -65.56 18.10 29.44
N THR A 1122 -65.41 16.78 29.40
CA THR A 1122 -65.81 15.90 28.29
C THR A 1122 -67.17 16.29 27.68
N GLN A 1123 -67.20 16.60 26.37
CA GLN A 1123 -68.23 16.14 25.41
C GLN A 1123 -68.08 16.59 23.93
N TYR A 1124 -66.93 17.07 23.45
CA TYR A 1124 -66.76 17.43 22.02
C TYR A 1124 -65.58 16.76 21.28
N ILE A 1125 -64.97 15.73 21.86
CA ILE A 1125 -63.72 15.17 21.34
C ILE A 1125 -63.93 14.19 20.17
N LEU A 1126 -65.07 13.50 20.07
CA LEU A 1126 -65.23 12.46 19.05
C LEU A 1126 -65.48 12.97 17.62
N ILE A 1127 -66.12 14.14 17.46
CA ILE A 1127 -66.45 14.69 16.13
C ILE A 1127 -65.27 15.49 15.56
N THR A 1128 -64.50 16.15 16.43
CA THR A 1128 -63.34 16.96 16.04
C THR A 1128 -62.18 16.08 15.56
N ILE A 1129 -61.99 14.89 16.14
CA ILE A 1129 -60.95 13.94 15.71
C ILE A 1129 -61.17 13.45 14.28
N ILE A 1130 -62.42 13.21 13.86
CA ILE A 1130 -62.73 12.69 12.52
C ILE A 1130 -62.54 13.77 11.45
N VAL A 1131 -62.94 15.02 11.74
CA VAL A 1131 -62.76 16.14 10.81
C VAL A 1131 -61.28 16.54 10.71
N VAL A 1132 -60.54 16.52 11.82
CA VAL A 1132 -59.10 16.78 11.81
C VAL A 1132 -58.36 15.68 11.05
N LEU A 1133 -58.71 14.40 11.20
CA LEU A 1133 -58.09 13.31 10.44
C LEU A 1133 -58.29 13.47 8.93
N PHE A 1134 -59.49 13.85 8.47
CA PHE A 1134 -59.76 14.05 7.03
C PHE A 1134 -59.09 15.30 6.45
N VAL A 1135 -59.04 16.41 7.21
CA VAL A 1135 -58.35 17.63 6.78
C VAL A 1135 -56.83 17.43 6.78
N SER A 1136 -56.29 16.64 7.71
CA SER A 1136 -54.87 16.28 7.76
C SER A 1136 -54.47 15.38 6.60
N LEU A 1137 -55.31 14.38 6.25
CA LEU A 1137 -55.08 13.48 5.13
C LEU A 1137 -55.14 14.24 3.78
N TYR A 1138 -56.07 15.20 3.66
CA TYR A 1138 -56.21 16.03 2.46
C TYR A 1138 -55.07 17.05 2.31
N ALA A 1139 -54.59 17.65 3.41
CA ALA A 1139 -53.45 18.56 3.40
C ALA A 1139 -52.13 17.82 3.10
N TYR A 1140 -51.97 16.59 3.60
CA TYR A 1140 -50.80 15.74 3.32
C TYR A 1140 -50.72 15.34 1.84
N LEU A 1141 -51.85 15.05 1.20
CA LEU A 1141 -51.90 14.67 -0.22
C LEU A 1141 -51.74 15.83 -1.20
N ARG A 1142 -52.00 17.09 -0.79
CA ARG A 1142 -52.03 18.24 -1.72
C ARG A 1142 -50.81 19.16 -1.64
N LEU A 1143 -49.95 19.03 -0.62
CA LEU A 1143 -48.77 19.89 -0.42
C LEU A 1143 -47.44 19.11 -0.42
N GLY A 1144 -47.37 18.05 -1.24
CA GLY A 1144 -46.10 17.37 -1.54
C GLY A 1144 -45.23 18.18 -2.50
N ASN A 1145 -44.07 18.62 -1.99
CA ASN A 1145 -42.90 19.17 -2.68
C ASN A 1145 -42.91 20.66 -3.03
N LYS A 1146 -42.72 21.48 -1.97
CA LYS A 1146 -41.73 22.57 -1.95
C LYS A 1146 -41.50 23.01 -0.50
N LYS A 1147 -40.66 22.27 0.24
CA LYS A 1147 -40.00 22.82 1.43
C LYS A 1147 -38.54 23.04 1.06
N LYS A 1148 -38.09 24.29 1.21
CA LYS A 1148 -36.69 24.68 1.13
C LYS A 1148 -35.86 23.71 1.96
N GLU A 1149 -34.91 23.04 1.32
CA GLU A 1149 -33.87 22.31 2.02
C GLU A 1149 -33.13 23.32 2.88
N LYS A 1150 -33.27 23.18 4.20
CA LYS A 1150 -32.31 23.75 5.13
C LYS A 1150 -31.00 23.03 4.89
N THR A 1151 -29.95 23.80 4.65
CA THR A 1151 -28.60 23.30 4.40
C THR A 1151 -28.12 22.45 5.57
N ILE A 1152 -27.29 21.46 5.28
CA ILE A 1152 -26.70 20.52 6.25
C ILE A 1152 -26.03 21.26 7.42
N ALA A 1153 -25.50 22.46 7.16
CA ALA A 1153 -24.94 23.37 8.17
C ALA A 1153 -25.97 23.87 9.21
N GLU A 1154 -27.20 24.22 8.81
CA GLU A 1154 -28.27 24.63 9.75
C GLU A 1154 -28.80 23.46 10.60
N LYS A 1155 -28.71 22.22 10.08
CA LYS A 1155 -29.04 21.01 10.84
C LYS A 1155 -27.94 20.65 11.83
N LYS A 1156 -26.66 20.71 11.44
CA LYS A 1156 -25.51 20.55 12.35
C LYS A 1156 -25.56 21.56 13.51
N LYS A 1157 -25.87 22.83 13.23
CA LYS A 1157 -25.92 23.90 14.24
C LYS A 1157 -27.08 23.77 15.25
N LYS A 1158 -28.11 22.97 14.94
CA LYS A 1158 -29.20 22.66 15.88
C LYS A 1158 -28.98 21.34 16.63
N ILE A 1159 -28.07 20.50 16.15
CA ILE A 1159 -27.69 19.21 16.72
C ILE A 1159 -26.51 19.35 17.70
N LEU A 1160 -25.67 20.37 17.54
CA LEU A 1160 -24.62 20.77 18.50
C LEU A 1160 -25.14 21.58 19.71
N ARG A 1161 -26.44 21.94 19.72
CA ARG A 1161 -27.11 22.81 20.71
C ARG A 1161 -28.06 22.05 21.66
N HIS A 1162 -28.16 20.74 21.51
CA HIS A 1162 -28.75 19.81 22.46
C HIS A 1162 -27.67 18.78 22.81
#